data_AF-A0A164P040-F1
#
_entry.id   AF-A0A164P040-F1
#
_cell.length_a   1.000
_cell.length_b   1.000
_cell.length_c   1.000
_cell.angle_alpha   90.00
_cell.angle_beta   90.00
_cell.angle_gamma   90.00
#
_symmetry.space_group_name_H-M   'P 1'
#
loop_
_entity.id
_entity.type
_entity.pdbx_description
1 polymer ?
#
loop_
_entity_poly.entity_id
_entity_poly.type
_entity_poly.pdbx_seq_one_letter_code
_entity_poly.pdbx_strand_id
1 'polypeptide(L)'
;MPTGPAFDRRDLERLAAGQIAEVFGPEFADCAEIPHRLRPPLPPLLLLDRVTGIDAPSGVFGTGAMWAERDLKPDGWYLDGTGRLTPGLLTESVQGILVLLSWMGVDRLTRGERVCRLLGEDVTFHGSPPVAGQTVRLHLEVTGHTQHGGLLVVSFQASGEVDGEPRITVRSARIGFFTAAELTVNSRRDRVQGSAAPRNDRPAMSALVAGRPADCFGPDWEITRAHVRTPRIGGGRMRLLGEVVACDLDRGYLRAETRIRPDEWFFRAHLPEDPCMPGNLMFDGCAQALAFYLIAAGLTTDRDGWRFEVVPEVPYHLRYRAQATPHTDLLSYEVAVRELSTGPEPTVVADVSCAVDGVVALHIERLGLRLVRDWPLTHWRRLSPPAVQVTGAPVPLARLGGLRGFRDDHRVAVKADGVRLDYATLLTGAWGPISSVWPAEPDRGLRKTGRLPGPPYLFITRIRDISGWERQLRVGNWLEAEYDVPERVWYFDQNGCATMPFAVLMEVLLQPCGWLADYAGSTVGAAEDLFFRNLDGSGVFTAEVPRGTHSLRTRVELRSVARADSHSVIEVFDIACHADGEPVFTGSATFGFFPKQAFDDQPGIPPTESDRAALNEPHDFAVDLSRRPARYCGGPLRLAGPMLLMLDRVTGFWPESGVAGLGRLRAELDVDADAWYFKAHFYEDPVQPGSLGNEAVLQLLQFFLLKTGAVQGFTNPRFEPVMLGEPIAWKYRGQVVPTHRLVTIQLDITDIGPGWATAEGWLWVDGRRIYHLSRLGMRVVEGDPDRTSAAEADHLLDPAVDTWIGDHRPNWMTPALPAMSTLDLVVRAAADYSGEPVTGVRDFRLQRWLPITGPTRLRTRVERRADDLAVTVSARPESETEFRPLATATVLLGPPPARPIPFAPLANTTSEPLPYLTGDMFHGPAFHYLTSWLLGATGASGLIDLERGTVPRGYLHHGALDASTHVIPHQRLWQWDNTIGHNAIAFPHAVDTLWLFEPVPETGELQVEARFAGFDSGNPMTPAFDIQLCRDDRVLVALRLVEALAPLGPAAKLTPAQRRSFAHDREYIAGATLSTTRNGVTVTSTADLARVEIFPGTLAGLYDLPAGLEHPDRVAYVAIQDHIAYLERVHPSQVVVHDLRTAHVAGYPERVYHLAVTHEDSRVTVRTVHQVETGR
;
A
#
# COMPACT_ATOMS: atom_id res chain seq x y z
N MET A 1 -37.14 23.90 -2.48
CA MET A 1 -36.70 23.35 -3.77
C MET A 1 -35.64 24.28 -4.32
N PRO A 2 -34.54 23.78 -4.90
CA PRO A 2 -33.53 24.62 -5.52
C PRO A 2 -34.14 25.51 -6.61
N THR A 3 -33.78 26.78 -6.61
CA THR A 3 -34.24 27.81 -7.56
C THR A 3 -33.07 28.71 -7.96
N GLY A 4 -33.20 29.44 -9.06
CA GLY A 4 -32.17 30.37 -9.53
C GLY A 4 -31.00 29.70 -10.26
N PRO A 5 -29.82 30.35 -10.34
CA PRO A 5 -28.68 29.85 -11.11
C PRO A 5 -28.05 28.61 -10.46
N ALA A 6 -27.52 27.73 -11.29
CA ALA A 6 -26.78 26.53 -10.91
C ALA A 6 -25.39 26.56 -11.53
N PHE A 7 -24.41 25.99 -10.84
CA PHE A 7 -23.01 25.97 -11.24
C PHE A 7 -22.44 24.57 -11.12
N ASP A 8 -21.76 24.10 -12.15
CA ASP A 8 -21.09 22.80 -12.10
C ASP A 8 -19.70 22.89 -11.46
N ARG A 9 -18.98 21.75 -11.44
CA ARG A 9 -17.64 21.69 -10.87
C ARG A 9 -16.65 22.64 -11.56
N ARG A 10 -16.75 22.76 -12.89
CA ARG A 10 -15.85 23.59 -13.69
C ARG A 10 -16.10 25.08 -13.41
N ASP A 11 -17.36 25.46 -13.25
CA ASP A 11 -17.74 26.82 -12.87
C ASP A 11 -17.21 27.17 -11.48
N LEU A 12 -17.30 26.25 -10.51
CA LEU A 12 -16.74 26.44 -9.17
C LEU A 12 -15.20 26.59 -9.19
N GLU A 13 -14.51 25.82 -10.01
CA GLU A 13 -13.05 25.94 -10.21
C GLU A 13 -12.67 27.27 -10.86
N ARG A 14 -13.49 27.76 -11.81
CA ARG A 14 -13.34 29.10 -12.39
C ARG A 14 -13.60 30.21 -11.38
N LEU A 15 -14.59 30.08 -10.51
CA LEU A 15 -14.80 31.06 -9.43
C LEU A 15 -13.60 31.12 -8.46
N ALA A 16 -12.98 29.98 -8.20
CA ALA A 16 -11.80 29.87 -7.33
C ALA A 16 -10.53 30.47 -7.98
N ALA A 17 -10.22 30.14 -9.23
CA ALA A 17 -8.97 30.55 -9.88
C ALA A 17 -9.11 31.71 -10.88
N GLY A 18 -10.21 31.77 -11.62
CA GLY A 18 -10.41 32.62 -12.80
C GLY A 18 -11.20 33.91 -12.56
N GLN A 19 -11.76 34.44 -13.65
CA GLN A 19 -12.53 35.68 -13.66
C GLN A 19 -13.97 35.42 -13.22
N ILE A 20 -14.40 36.08 -12.15
CA ILE A 20 -15.76 35.95 -11.59
C ILE A 20 -16.87 36.23 -12.61
N ALA A 21 -16.64 37.18 -13.52
CA ALA A 21 -17.60 37.58 -14.55
C ALA A 21 -17.88 36.48 -15.60
N GLU A 22 -16.96 35.52 -15.80
CA GLU A 22 -17.20 34.40 -16.71
C GLU A 22 -18.26 33.43 -16.18
N VAL A 23 -18.50 33.43 -14.87
CA VAL A 23 -19.44 32.52 -14.21
C VAL A 23 -20.68 33.27 -13.73
N PHE A 24 -20.51 34.42 -13.06
CA PHE A 24 -21.64 35.19 -12.52
C PHE A 24 -22.25 36.19 -13.50
N GLY A 25 -21.60 36.46 -14.64
CA GLY A 25 -22.08 37.39 -15.65
C GLY A 25 -21.27 38.69 -15.73
N PRO A 26 -21.43 39.45 -16.83
CA PRO A 26 -20.64 40.64 -17.13
C PRO A 26 -20.82 41.76 -16.10
N GLU A 27 -21.91 41.76 -15.33
CA GLU A 27 -22.12 42.73 -14.27
C GLU A 27 -21.07 42.63 -13.15
N PHE A 28 -20.32 41.51 -13.02
CA PHE A 28 -19.22 41.35 -12.06
C PHE A 28 -17.83 41.66 -12.65
N ALA A 29 -17.74 42.24 -13.86
CA ALA A 29 -16.46 42.55 -14.49
C ALA A 29 -15.60 43.53 -13.65
N ASP A 30 -16.25 44.43 -12.89
CA ASP A 30 -15.60 45.36 -11.95
C ASP A 30 -14.91 44.63 -10.79
N CYS A 31 -15.39 43.45 -10.41
CA CYS A 31 -14.79 42.62 -9.36
C CYS A 31 -13.51 41.90 -9.81
N ALA A 32 -13.12 41.96 -11.09
CA ALA A 32 -11.91 41.32 -11.59
C ALA A 32 -10.61 41.98 -11.09
N GLU A 33 -10.66 43.26 -10.73
CA GLU A 33 -9.49 44.05 -10.31
C GLU A 33 -9.35 44.17 -8.78
N ILE A 34 -10.22 43.49 -8.02
CA ILE A 34 -10.22 43.52 -6.56
C ILE A 34 -9.09 42.62 -6.01
N PRO A 35 -8.10 43.15 -5.25
CA PRO A 35 -6.90 42.39 -4.87
C PRO A 35 -7.09 41.20 -3.92
N HIS A 36 -8.05 41.30 -3.00
CA HIS A 36 -8.40 40.24 -2.04
C HIS A 36 -9.88 39.89 -2.19
N ARG A 37 -10.25 39.37 -3.36
CA ARG A 37 -11.64 39.00 -3.66
C ARG A 37 -12.03 37.75 -2.87
N LEU A 38 -13.26 37.71 -2.35
CA LEU A 38 -13.83 36.50 -1.78
C LEU A 38 -14.04 35.46 -2.88
N ARG A 39 -13.48 34.27 -2.66
CA ARG A 39 -13.54 33.15 -3.60
C ARG A 39 -13.75 31.86 -2.82
N PRO A 40 -14.38 30.84 -3.42
CA PRO A 40 -14.29 29.50 -2.87
C PRO A 40 -12.83 29.00 -2.90
N PRO A 41 -12.46 28.02 -2.05
CA PRO A 41 -11.13 27.44 -2.07
C PRO A 41 -10.76 26.79 -3.41
N LEU A 42 -9.46 26.71 -3.72
CA LEU A 42 -8.93 25.92 -4.83
C LEU A 42 -8.92 24.42 -4.50
N PRO A 43 -8.95 23.53 -5.51
CA PRO A 43 -8.57 22.14 -5.33
C PRO A 43 -7.19 22.03 -4.64
N PRO A 44 -7.02 21.12 -3.67
CA PRO A 44 -7.94 20.07 -3.26
C PRO A 44 -9.03 20.48 -2.25
N LEU A 45 -8.99 21.70 -1.68
CA LEU A 45 -9.99 22.20 -0.72
C LEU A 45 -11.27 22.71 -1.36
N LEU A 46 -11.41 22.71 -2.69
CA LEU A 46 -12.72 22.87 -3.30
C LEU A 46 -13.55 21.61 -3.05
N LEU A 47 -14.36 21.62 -1.98
CA LEU A 47 -15.13 20.47 -1.49
C LEU A 47 -16.48 20.29 -2.19
N LEU A 48 -17.00 21.31 -2.86
CA LEU A 48 -18.28 21.25 -3.56
C LEU A 48 -18.10 20.73 -4.99
N ASP A 49 -19.01 19.87 -5.43
CA ASP A 49 -19.04 19.39 -6.81
C ASP A 49 -19.99 20.20 -7.69
N ARG A 50 -21.02 20.81 -7.09
CA ARG A 50 -22.01 21.64 -7.79
C ARG A 50 -22.82 22.52 -6.84
N VAL A 51 -23.29 23.64 -7.36
CA VAL A 51 -24.36 24.48 -6.79
C VAL A 51 -25.62 24.21 -7.59
N THR A 52 -26.70 23.80 -6.92
CA THR A 52 -27.96 23.40 -7.57
C THR A 52 -29.00 24.52 -7.61
N GLY A 53 -28.77 25.63 -6.90
CA GLY A 53 -29.61 26.82 -6.94
C GLY A 53 -29.09 27.92 -6.02
N ILE A 54 -29.39 29.18 -6.37
CA ILE A 54 -29.20 30.37 -5.52
C ILE A 54 -30.50 31.19 -5.53
N ASP A 55 -31.07 31.40 -4.35
CA ASP A 55 -32.19 32.31 -4.11
C ASP A 55 -31.70 33.59 -3.43
N ALA A 56 -31.07 34.45 -4.23
CA ALA A 56 -30.59 35.76 -3.82
C ALA A 56 -30.43 36.66 -5.06
N PRO A 57 -30.73 37.98 -4.98
CA PRO A 57 -30.51 38.87 -6.12
C PRO A 57 -29.00 39.01 -6.43
N SER A 58 -28.65 38.91 -7.72
CA SER A 58 -27.28 39.07 -8.22
C SER A 58 -26.72 40.45 -7.85
N GLY A 59 -25.54 40.47 -7.21
CA GLY A 59 -24.80 41.70 -6.89
C GLY A 59 -25.43 42.61 -5.84
N VAL A 60 -26.50 42.17 -5.16
CA VAL A 60 -27.17 42.93 -4.10
C VAL A 60 -26.92 42.27 -2.75
N PHE A 61 -26.22 42.97 -1.88
CA PHE A 61 -25.86 42.42 -0.57
C PHE A 61 -27.06 42.44 0.38
N GLY A 62 -27.35 41.29 1.01
CA GLY A 62 -28.53 41.14 1.85
C GLY A 62 -28.62 39.75 2.48
N THR A 63 -29.84 39.23 2.54
CA THR A 63 -30.14 37.83 2.91
C THR A 63 -30.39 37.01 1.66
N GLY A 64 -30.15 35.70 1.74
CA GLY A 64 -30.37 34.80 0.61
C GLY A 64 -30.02 33.36 0.95
N ALA A 65 -30.39 32.44 0.07
CA ALA A 65 -30.15 31.01 0.25
C ALA A 65 -29.42 30.38 -0.96
N MET A 66 -28.73 29.28 -0.71
CA MET A 66 -28.04 28.48 -1.73
C MET A 66 -28.18 26.98 -1.43
N TRP A 67 -28.26 26.17 -2.48
CA TRP A 67 -28.20 24.72 -2.41
C TRP A 67 -26.97 24.21 -3.16
N ALA A 68 -26.27 23.24 -2.59
CA ALA A 68 -25.07 22.65 -3.17
C ALA A 68 -24.97 21.15 -2.91
N GLU A 69 -24.16 20.45 -3.68
CA GLU A 69 -23.91 19.03 -3.50
C GLU A 69 -22.42 18.71 -3.54
N ARG A 70 -22.04 17.67 -2.80
CA ARG A 70 -20.70 17.09 -2.76
C ARG A 70 -20.78 15.57 -2.91
N ASP A 71 -20.05 15.02 -3.87
CA ASP A 71 -19.93 13.60 -4.11
C ASP A 71 -18.68 13.03 -3.45
N LEU A 72 -18.86 11.97 -2.67
CA LEU A 72 -17.77 11.33 -1.95
C LEU A 72 -17.17 10.20 -2.79
N LYS A 73 -15.98 10.42 -3.35
CA LYS A 73 -15.26 9.41 -4.12
C LYS A 73 -14.65 8.35 -3.18
N PRO A 74 -14.64 7.05 -3.55
CA PRO A 74 -14.15 5.97 -2.68
C PRO A 74 -12.72 6.12 -2.16
N ASP A 75 -11.87 6.79 -2.92
CA ASP A 75 -10.44 7.04 -2.69
C ASP A 75 -10.14 8.52 -2.36
N GLY A 76 -11.17 9.29 -1.99
CA GLY A 76 -11.03 10.71 -1.66
C GLY A 76 -10.08 10.94 -0.48
N TRP A 77 -9.10 11.83 -0.65
CA TRP A 77 -8.13 12.20 0.40
C TRP A 77 -8.77 12.75 1.69
N TYR A 78 -10.01 13.25 1.57
CA TYR A 78 -10.84 13.80 2.63
C TYR A 78 -11.57 12.75 3.47
N LEU A 79 -11.45 11.48 3.11
CA LEU A 79 -12.01 10.37 3.87
C LEU A 79 -10.99 9.86 4.88
N ASP A 80 -11.48 9.42 6.04
CA ASP A 80 -10.68 8.70 7.02
C ASP A 80 -10.35 7.27 6.56
N GLY A 81 -9.61 6.53 7.39
CA GLY A 81 -9.25 5.14 7.11
C GLY A 81 -10.43 4.16 7.01
N THR A 82 -11.66 4.63 7.24
CA THR A 82 -12.93 3.89 7.13
C THR A 82 -13.81 4.38 5.98
N GLY A 83 -13.28 5.27 5.13
CA GLY A 83 -14.01 5.79 3.98
C GLY A 83 -15.09 6.80 4.34
N ARG A 84 -14.99 7.45 5.51
CA ARG A 84 -15.97 8.45 5.97
C ARG A 84 -15.38 9.85 5.97
N LEU A 85 -16.23 10.84 5.69
CA LEU A 85 -15.83 12.23 5.75
C LEU A 85 -15.49 12.61 7.20
N THR A 86 -14.32 13.23 7.41
CA THR A 86 -13.90 13.68 8.74
C THR A 86 -14.84 14.78 9.27
N PRO A 87 -15.03 14.90 10.59
CA PRO A 87 -15.95 15.89 11.16
C PRO A 87 -15.56 17.32 10.76
N GLY A 88 -14.27 17.65 10.74
CA GLY A 88 -13.81 18.95 10.25
C GLY A 88 -14.12 19.19 8.78
N LEU A 89 -13.88 18.22 7.89
CA LEU A 89 -14.17 18.39 6.46
C LEU A 89 -15.67 18.32 6.12
N LEU A 90 -16.49 17.70 6.96
CA LEU A 90 -17.95 17.79 6.87
C LEU A 90 -18.41 19.20 7.22
N THR A 91 -17.90 19.79 8.31
CA THR A 91 -18.16 21.19 8.65
C THR A 91 -17.65 22.12 7.55
N GLU A 92 -16.43 21.92 7.06
CA GLU A 92 -15.83 22.74 5.99
C GLU A 92 -16.61 22.66 4.67
N SER A 93 -17.44 21.63 4.46
CA SER A 93 -18.30 21.57 3.26
C SER A 93 -19.28 22.74 3.18
N VAL A 94 -19.54 23.46 4.29
CA VAL A 94 -20.35 24.69 4.30
C VAL A 94 -19.64 25.90 3.68
N GLN A 95 -18.39 25.75 3.21
CA GLN A 95 -17.63 26.78 2.46
C GLN A 95 -18.36 27.33 1.23
N GLY A 96 -19.44 26.67 0.77
CA GLY A 96 -20.36 27.23 -0.22
C GLY A 96 -20.88 28.61 0.14
N ILE A 97 -20.91 28.98 1.42
CA ILE A 97 -21.32 30.32 1.86
C ILE A 97 -20.46 31.41 1.20
N LEU A 98 -19.20 31.13 0.87
CA LEU A 98 -18.32 32.06 0.18
C LEU A 98 -18.80 32.37 -1.24
N VAL A 99 -19.34 31.37 -1.94
CA VAL A 99 -19.96 31.53 -3.27
C VAL A 99 -21.20 32.41 -3.17
N LEU A 100 -22.07 32.15 -2.20
CA LEU A 100 -23.29 32.94 -1.98
C LEU A 100 -22.98 34.40 -1.62
N LEU A 101 -21.99 34.64 -0.77
CA LEU A 101 -21.56 36.00 -0.40
C LEU A 101 -20.97 36.76 -1.58
N SER A 102 -20.13 36.09 -2.40
CA SER A 102 -19.58 36.70 -3.61
C SER A 102 -20.69 36.99 -4.64
N TRP A 103 -21.66 36.08 -4.83
CA TRP A 103 -22.85 36.30 -5.66
C TRP A 103 -23.67 37.53 -5.21
N MET A 104 -23.83 37.71 -3.90
CA MET A 104 -24.50 38.89 -3.33
C MET A 104 -23.63 40.17 -3.36
N GLY A 105 -22.45 40.14 -3.99
CA GLY A 105 -21.63 41.33 -4.23
C GLY A 105 -20.86 41.82 -3.00
N VAL A 106 -20.51 40.94 -2.05
CA VAL A 106 -19.72 41.33 -0.86
C VAL A 106 -18.39 42.00 -1.23
N ASP A 107 -17.80 41.62 -2.36
CA ASP A 107 -16.52 42.14 -2.85
C ASP A 107 -16.58 43.65 -3.12
N ARG A 108 -17.73 44.17 -3.56
CA ARG A 108 -17.93 45.62 -3.76
C ARG A 108 -17.99 46.39 -2.45
N LEU A 109 -18.43 45.74 -1.38
CA LEU A 109 -18.47 46.31 -0.04
C LEU A 109 -17.09 46.34 0.60
N THR A 110 -16.28 45.30 0.41
CA THR A 110 -14.95 45.20 1.02
C THR A 110 -13.86 45.86 0.19
N ARG A 111 -14.07 46.00 -1.13
CA ARG A 111 -13.13 46.59 -2.10
C ARG A 111 -11.73 45.95 -2.08
N GLY A 112 -11.63 44.72 -1.57
CA GLY A 112 -10.35 44.04 -1.37
C GLY A 112 -9.48 44.64 -0.26
N GLU A 113 -10.00 45.55 0.57
CA GLU A 113 -9.27 46.11 1.72
C GLU A 113 -9.41 45.23 2.98
N ARG A 114 -10.33 44.27 2.95
CA ARG A 114 -10.71 43.44 4.09
C ARG A 114 -10.82 41.96 3.70
N VAL A 115 -10.28 41.09 4.52
CA VAL A 115 -10.25 39.64 4.31
C VAL A 115 -11.21 38.88 5.22
N CYS A 116 -11.68 37.72 4.75
CA CYS A 116 -12.73 36.93 5.39
C CYS A 116 -12.19 36.02 6.50
N ARG A 117 -12.77 36.07 7.71
CA ARG A 117 -12.49 35.11 8.79
C ARG A 117 -13.78 34.59 9.41
N LEU A 118 -13.84 33.27 9.63
CA LEU A 118 -14.85 32.64 10.45
C LEU A 118 -14.60 32.99 11.92
N LEU A 119 -15.62 33.47 12.63
CA LEU A 119 -15.53 33.92 14.03
C LEU A 119 -16.04 32.87 15.02
N GLY A 120 -16.98 32.06 14.56
CA GLY A 120 -17.54 30.97 15.34
C GLY A 120 -18.83 30.45 14.73
N GLU A 121 -19.19 29.26 15.16
CA GLU A 121 -20.34 28.50 14.70
C GLU A 121 -20.74 27.49 15.77
N ASP A 122 -22.01 27.09 15.76
CA ASP A 122 -22.54 26.01 16.59
C ASP A 122 -22.88 24.84 15.66
N VAL A 123 -22.15 23.73 15.80
CA VAL A 123 -22.27 22.58 14.90
C VAL A 123 -22.90 21.40 15.62
N THR A 124 -23.94 20.82 15.05
CA THR A 124 -24.56 19.58 15.51
C THR A 124 -24.45 18.50 14.43
N PHE A 125 -23.97 17.32 14.80
CA PHE A 125 -23.95 16.14 13.94
C PHE A 125 -25.15 15.25 14.25
N HIS A 126 -25.90 14.79 13.24
CA HIS A 126 -27.19 14.12 13.44
C HIS A 126 -27.21 12.60 13.18
N GLY A 127 -26.06 12.03 12.82
CA GLY A 127 -25.94 10.61 12.51
C GLY A 127 -24.51 10.24 12.16
N SER A 128 -24.31 9.00 11.69
CA SER A 128 -22.98 8.59 11.25
C SER A 128 -22.48 9.45 10.08
N PRO A 129 -21.19 9.79 10.04
CA PRO A 129 -20.62 10.62 8.98
C PRO A 129 -20.85 10.01 7.59
N PRO A 130 -21.08 10.86 6.57
CA PRO A 130 -21.21 10.42 5.17
C PRO A 130 -20.06 9.51 4.72
N VAL A 131 -20.38 8.46 3.97
CA VAL A 131 -19.41 7.45 3.47
C VAL A 131 -19.16 7.60 1.97
N ALA A 132 -17.99 7.14 1.52
CA ALA A 132 -17.66 6.85 0.14
C ALA A 132 -18.85 6.33 -0.70
N GLY A 133 -19.11 7.00 -1.81
CA GLY A 133 -20.19 6.71 -2.76
C GLY A 133 -21.49 7.47 -2.50
N GLN A 134 -21.60 8.22 -1.39
CA GLN A 134 -22.76 9.07 -1.10
C GLN A 134 -22.56 10.50 -1.59
N THR A 135 -23.69 11.19 -1.76
CA THR A 135 -23.76 12.63 -2.06
C THR A 135 -24.29 13.37 -0.85
N VAL A 136 -23.53 14.35 -0.35
CA VAL A 136 -23.97 15.27 0.70
C VAL A 136 -24.67 16.45 0.04
N ARG A 137 -25.96 16.65 0.35
CA ARG A 137 -26.75 17.80 -0.11
C ARG A 137 -26.76 18.87 0.97
N LEU A 138 -26.44 20.09 0.59
CA LEU A 138 -26.25 21.23 1.48
C LEU A 138 -27.29 22.31 1.18
N HIS A 139 -27.80 22.93 2.22
CA HIS A 139 -28.60 24.14 2.17
C HIS A 139 -27.95 25.19 3.07
N LEU A 140 -27.67 26.37 2.53
CA LEU A 140 -26.97 27.46 3.20
C LEU A 140 -27.81 28.72 3.11
N GLU A 141 -27.87 29.49 4.18
CA GLU A 141 -28.71 30.69 4.26
C GLU A 141 -27.98 31.81 5.02
N VAL A 142 -27.87 32.99 4.39
CA VAL A 142 -27.45 34.22 5.07
C VAL A 142 -28.66 34.81 5.79
N THR A 143 -28.61 34.79 7.12
CA THR A 143 -29.73 35.19 8.00
C THR A 143 -29.70 36.67 8.36
N GLY A 144 -28.56 37.33 8.20
CA GLY A 144 -28.44 38.76 8.41
C GLY A 144 -27.00 39.24 8.38
N HIS A 145 -26.81 40.55 8.42
CA HIS A 145 -25.50 41.17 8.52
C HIS A 145 -25.56 42.41 9.41
N THR A 146 -24.42 42.79 9.97
CA THR A 146 -24.25 44.01 10.76
C THR A 146 -23.01 44.74 10.28
N GLN A 147 -23.12 46.07 10.21
CA GLN A 147 -22.00 46.94 9.85
C GLN A 147 -21.85 47.99 10.94
N HIS A 148 -20.70 48.01 11.61
CA HIS A 148 -20.41 48.96 12.69
C HIS A 148 -18.95 49.40 12.64
N GLY A 149 -18.69 50.71 12.59
CA GLY A 149 -17.32 51.24 12.55
C GLY A 149 -16.48 50.76 11.36
N GLY A 150 -17.12 50.41 10.24
CA GLY A 150 -16.45 49.86 9.05
C GLY A 150 -16.26 48.33 9.06
N LEU A 151 -16.48 47.65 10.19
CA LEU A 151 -16.44 46.19 10.28
C LEU A 151 -17.76 45.58 9.77
N LEU A 152 -17.67 44.66 8.80
CA LEU A 152 -18.79 43.86 8.31
C LEU A 152 -18.77 42.49 8.98
N VAL A 153 -19.88 42.10 9.60
CA VAL A 153 -20.11 40.75 10.14
C VAL A 153 -21.39 40.18 9.55
N VAL A 154 -21.30 39.00 8.95
CA VAL A 154 -22.39 38.27 8.33
C VAL A 154 -22.75 37.06 9.19
N SER A 155 -24.03 36.89 9.47
CA SER A 155 -24.59 35.72 10.14
C SER A 155 -25.20 34.78 9.10
N PHE A 156 -24.92 33.49 9.23
CA PHE A 156 -25.46 32.47 8.35
C PHE A 156 -25.77 31.17 9.11
N GLN A 157 -26.49 30.28 8.44
CA GLN A 157 -26.76 28.93 8.90
C GLN A 157 -26.66 27.96 7.73
N ALA A 158 -26.44 26.68 8.04
CA ALA A 158 -26.40 25.64 7.03
C ALA A 158 -26.95 24.32 7.57
N SER A 159 -27.38 23.45 6.67
CA SER A 159 -27.73 22.06 6.96
C SER A 159 -27.24 21.16 5.84
N GLY A 160 -26.82 19.95 6.19
CA GLY A 160 -26.40 18.92 5.26
C GLY A 160 -27.15 17.61 5.51
N GLU A 161 -27.58 16.96 4.43
CA GLU A 161 -28.29 15.68 4.45
C GLU A 161 -27.69 14.69 3.45
N VAL A 162 -27.94 13.41 3.68
CA VAL A 162 -27.62 12.32 2.76
C VAL A 162 -28.84 11.42 2.68
N ASP A 163 -29.32 11.14 1.47
CA ASP A 163 -30.51 10.31 1.23
C ASP A 163 -31.77 10.79 2.00
N GLY A 164 -31.90 12.11 2.21
CA GLY A 164 -33.01 12.74 2.93
C GLY A 164 -32.87 12.72 4.47
N GLU A 165 -31.79 12.13 4.99
CA GLU A 165 -31.52 12.06 6.43
C GLU A 165 -30.50 13.15 6.84
N PRO A 166 -30.78 13.95 7.88
CA PRO A 166 -29.85 14.95 8.39
C PRO A 166 -28.49 14.35 8.78
N ARG A 167 -27.41 15.07 8.49
CA ARG A 167 -26.03 14.71 8.84
C ARG A 167 -25.33 15.80 9.64
N ILE A 168 -25.54 17.06 9.27
CA ILE A 168 -24.95 18.21 9.96
C ILE A 168 -25.93 19.38 9.96
N THR A 169 -25.96 20.13 11.05
CA THR A 169 -26.58 21.45 11.14
C THR A 169 -25.57 22.44 11.71
N VAL A 170 -25.47 23.60 11.09
CA VAL A 170 -24.62 24.71 11.53
C VAL A 170 -25.52 25.91 11.82
N ARG A 171 -25.49 26.41 13.06
CA ARG A 171 -26.25 27.57 13.54
C ARG A 171 -25.31 28.63 14.11
N SER A 172 -25.84 29.83 14.33
CA SER A 172 -25.11 30.96 14.93
C SER A 172 -23.78 31.29 14.23
N ALA A 173 -23.61 30.88 12.97
CA ALA A 173 -22.33 30.99 12.30
C ALA A 173 -22.08 32.43 11.86
N ARG A 174 -20.87 32.92 12.09
CA ARG A 174 -20.51 34.32 11.84
C ARG A 174 -19.21 34.43 11.07
N ILE A 175 -19.23 35.17 9.97
CA ILE A 175 -18.06 35.56 9.19
C ILE A 175 -17.83 37.06 9.35
N GLY A 176 -16.60 37.47 9.64
CA GLY A 176 -16.21 38.87 9.68
C GLY A 176 -15.21 39.22 8.58
N PHE A 177 -15.21 40.48 8.15
CA PHE A 177 -14.27 41.02 7.16
C PHE A 177 -13.34 42.04 7.78
N PHE A 178 -12.05 41.71 7.85
CA PHE A 178 -11.06 42.43 8.65
C PHE A 178 -9.94 43.02 7.79
N THR A 179 -9.48 44.22 8.14
CA THR A 179 -8.20 44.75 7.66
C THR A 179 -7.02 44.01 8.32
N ALA A 180 -5.84 44.08 7.71
CA ALA A 180 -4.62 43.51 8.30
C ALA A 180 -4.34 44.04 9.72
N ALA A 181 -4.59 45.32 9.98
CA ALA A 181 -4.41 45.93 11.29
C ALA A 181 -5.38 45.33 12.34
N GLU A 182 -6.67 45.17 12.01
CA GLU A 182 -7.67 44.60 12.92
C GLU A 182 -7.37 43.13 13.29
N LEU A 183 -6.69 42.37 12.40
CA LEU A 183 -6.25 41.01 12.68
C LEU A 183 -5.07 40.93 13.65
N THR A 184 -4.22 41.96 13.73
CA THR A 184 -3.08 42.00 14.67
C THR A 184 -3.49 42.32 16.11
N VAL A 185 -4.56 43.10 16.31
CA VAL A 185 -4.96 43.66 17.61
C VAL A 185 -5.74 42.67 18.50
N ASN A 186 -6.33 41.61 17.92
CA ASN A 186 -7.24 40.70 18.64
C ASN A 186 -6.57 39.52 19.38
N SER A 187 -5.24 39.45 19.43
CA SER A 187 -4.51 38.37 20.10
C SER A 187 -4.32 38.60 21.61
N ARG A 188 -5.41 38.56 22.39
CA ARG A 188 -5.27 38.41 23.85
C ARG A 188 -4.62 37.06 24.14
N ARG A 189 -3.45 37.07 24.78
CA ARG A 189 -2.73 35.87 25.22
C ARG A 189 -3.44 35.26 26.43
N ASP A 190 -4.50 34.50 26.20
CA ASP A 190 -4.92 33.52 27.20
C ASP A 190 -3.90 32.38 27.14
N ARG A 191 -2.91 32.43 28.04
CA ARG A 191 -1.91 31.36 28.17
C ARG A 191 -2.59 30.12 28.72
N VAL A 192 -2.45 29.01 28.01
CA VAL A 192 -2.88 27.70 28.51
C VAL A 192 -2.02 27.34 29.73
N GLN A 193 -2.66 27.18 30.88
CA GLN A 193 -2.03 26.70 32.11
C GLN A 193 -2.12 25.17 32.14
N GLY A 194 -1.14 24.50 31.55
CA GLY A 194 -0.98 23.04 31.64
C GLY A 194 0.42 22.70 32.12
N SER A 195 0.57 22.37 33.41
CA SER A 195 1.82 21.85 33.99
C SER A 195 1.75 20.32 34.11
N ALA A 196 1.93 19.62 32.99
CA ALA A 196 2.36 18.23 33.01
C ALA A 196 3.86 18.19 32.71
N ALA A 197 4.61 17.31 33.39
CA ALA A 197 6.02 17.13 33.07
C ALA A 197 6.13 16.59 31.63
N PRO A 198 7.02 17.14 30.79
CA PRO A 198 7.23 16.63 29.43
C PRO A 198 7.65 15.16 29.49
N ARG A 199 7.14 14.35 28.56
CA ARG A 199 7.57 12.94 28.43
C ARG A 199 9.00 12.90 27.90
N ASN A 200 9.82 12.03 28.50
CA ASN A 200 11.15 11.71 27.97
C ASN A 200 11.07 10.71 26.79
N ASP A 201 9.96 9.98 26.68
CA ASP A 201 9.68 8.96 25.67
C ASP A 201 8.55 9.42 24.72
N ARG A 202 8.92 10.03 23.59
CA ARG A 202 7.95 10.53 22.61
C ARG A 202 7.30 9.35 21.86
N PRO A 203 5.96 9.21 21.84
CA PRO A 203 5.28 8.12 21.14
C PRO A 203 5.57 8.12 19.64
N ALA A 204 5.70 6.93 19.04
CA ALA A 204 5.94 6.77 17.60
C ALA A 204 4.68 7.04 16.76
N MET A 205 4.34 8.33 16.56
CA MET A 205 3.11 8.76 15.88
C MET A 205 2.93 8.16 14.48
N SER A 206 4.01 7.95 13.74
CA SER A 206 3.95 7.32 12.41
C SER A 206 3.42 5.87 12.48
N ALA A 207 3.69 5.14 13.56
CA ALA A 207 3.13 3.80 13.76
C ALA A 207 1.63 3.86 14.05
N LEU A 208 1.18 4.80 14.87
CA LEU A 208 -0.24 4.99 15.17
C LEU A 208 -1.05 5.34 13.91
N VAL A 209 -0.53 6.24 13.07
CA VAL A 209 -1.12 6.60 11.77
C VAL A 209 -1.21 5.37 10.84
N ALA A 210 -0.25 4.47 10.94
CA ALA A 210 -0.24 3.22 10.17
C ALA A 210 -1.12 2.11 10.79
N GLY A 211 -1.79 2.37 11.92
CA GLY A 211 -2.61 1.37 12.62
C GLY A 211 -1.80 0.33 13.41
N ARG A 212 -0.60 0.69 13.86
CA ARG A 212 0.29 -0.18 14.66
C ARG A 212 0.53 0.39 16.06
N PRO A 213 -0.48 0.37 16.96
CA PRO A 213 -0.33 0.94 18.29
C PRO A 213 0.64 0.13 19.16
N ALA A 214 0.85 -1.17 18.89
CA ALA A 214 1.90 -1.96 19.55
C ALA A 214 3.30 -1.34 19.41
N ASP A 215 3.65 -0.82 18.23
CA ASP A 215 4.95 -0.15 18.01
C ASP A 215 5.01 1.24 18.67
N CYS A 216 3.86 1.81 19.06
CA CYS A 216 3.76 3.14 19.66
C CYS A 216 3.72 3.09 21.20
N PHE A 217 3.05 2.10 21.78
CA PHE A 217 2.78 1.99 23.22
C PHE A 217 3.45 0.77 23.88
N GLY A 218 3.91 -0.20 23.09
CA GLY A 218 4.63 -1.37 23.59
C GLY A 218 3.77 -2.62 23.82
N PRO A 219 4.24 -3.55 24.67
CA PRO A 219 3.70 -4.91 24.78
C PRO A 219 2.22 -5.03 25.12
N ASP A 220 1.67 -4.11 25.92
CA ASP A 220 0.24 -4.16 26.30
C ASP A 220 -0.71 -3.99 25.09
N TRP A 221 -0.19 -3.49 23.96
CA TRP A 221 -0.92 -3.38 22.69
C TRP A 221 -0.57 -4.49 21.70
N GLU A 222 0.25 -5.49 22.05
CA GLU A 222 0.71 -6.55 21.14
C GLU A 222 -0.44 -7.30 20.46
N ILE A 223 -1.57 -7.50 21.14
CA ILE A 223 -2.77 -8.12 20.58
C ILE A 223 -3.34 -7.37 19.35
N THR A 224 -3.07 -6.06 19.24
CA THR A 224 -3.50 -5.25 18.09
C THR A 224 -2.74 -5.58 16.81
N ARG A 225 -1.60 -6.27 16.88
CA ARG A 225 -0.89 -6.75 15.69
C ARG A 225 -1.74 -7.71 14.86
N ALA A 226 -2.63 -8.44 15.52
CA ALA A 226 -3.54 -9.37 14.87
C ALA A 226 -4.81 -8.72 14.28
N HIS A 227 -5.01 -7.40 14.46
CA HIS A 227 -6.19 -6.71 13.92
C HIS A 227 -6.19 -6.72 12.38
N VAL A 228 -7.35 -6.98 11.81
CA VAL A 228 -7.62 -6.83 10.37
C VAL A 228 -7.65 -5.34 9.99
N ARG A 229 -8.30 -4.51 10.81
CA ARG A 229 -8.32 -3.05 10.64
C ARG A 229 -8.33 -2.35 12.01
N THR A 230 -7.13 -2.05 12.50
CA THR A 230 -6.93 -1.32 13.75
C THR A 230 -7.54 0.08 13.71
N PRO A 231 -8.27 0.54 14.76
CA PRO A 231 -8.66 1.93 14.92
C PRO A 231 -7.43 2.85 14.92
N ARG A 232 -7.45 3.91 14.12
CA ARG A 232 -6.30 4.80 13.92
C ARG A 232 -6.70 6.25 13.70
N ILE A 233 -5.76 7.16 13.92
CA ILE A 233 -5.92 8.60 13.60
C ILE A 233 -5.70 8.86 12.09
N GLY A 234 -6.01 10.08 11.64
CA GLY A 234 -5.83 10.50 10.25
C GLY A 234 -4.38 10.45 9.77
N GLY A 235 -4.18 10.04 8.51
CA GLY A 235 -2.88 9.99 7.82
C GLY A 235 -2.83 10.90 6.59
N GLY A 236 -1.69 10.91 5.88
CA GLY A 236 -1.51 11.73 4.67
C GLY A 236 -1.80 13.21 4.91
N ARG A 237 -2.64 13.83 4.07
CA ARG A 237 -3.08 15.23 4.22
C ARG A 237 -3.88 15.49 5.51
N MET A 238 -4.48 14.44 6.07
CA MET A 238 -5.28 14.52 7.29
C MET A 238 -4.47 14.14 8.53
N ARG A 239 -3.14 14.03 8.46
CA ARG A 239 -2.30 13.94 9.67
C ARG A 239 -2.15 15.34 10.27
N LEU A 240 -3.08 15.71 11.15
CA LEU A 240 -3.14 17.04 11.77
C LEU A 240 -2.50 17.05 13.16
N LEU A 241 -2.42 15.89 13.80
CA LEU A 241 -1.68 15.68 15.04
C LEU A 241 -0.24 15.25 14.74
N GLY A 242 0.74 16.11 15.09
CA GLY A 242 2.16 15.89 14.81
C GLY A 242 2.82 14.93 15.79
N GLU A 243 2.93 15.36 17.04
CA GLU A 243 3.62 14.70 18.14
C GLU A 243 2.89 14.90 19.47
N VAL A 244 2.82 13.88 20.33
CA VAL A 244 2.27 14.00 21.69
C VAL A 244 3.41 14.25 22.67
N VAL A 245 3.44 15.43 23.28
CA VAL A 245 4.53 15.89 24.18
C VAL A 245 4.24 15.60 25.66
N ALA A 246 2.97 15.46 26.03
CA ALA A 246 2.54 15.02 27.36
C ALA A 246 1.23 14.24 27.27
N CYS A 247 1.11 13.16 28.03
CA CYS A 247 -0.14 12.42 28.19
C CYS A 247 -0.13 11.79 29.59
N ASP A 248 -1.12 12.16 30.40
CA ASP A 248 -1.33 11.68 31.75
C ASP A 248 -2.78 11.22 31.85
N LEU A 249 -2.98 9.90 31.72
CA LEU A 249 -4.30 9.29 31.70
C LEU A 249 -5.00 9.36 33.06
N ASP A 250 -4.23 9.37 34.16
CA ASP A 250 -4.77 9.46 35.52
C ASP A 250 -5.34 10.85 35.81
N ARG A 251 -4.69 11.90 35.30
CA ARG A 251 -5.18 13.28 35.39
C ARG A 251 -6.16 13.65 34.29
N GLY A 252 -6.35 12.80 33.29
CA GLY A 252 -7.17 13.11 32.14
C GLY A 252 -6.59 14.25 31.29
N TYR A 253 -5.28 14.29 31.09
CA TYR A 253 -4.62 15.37 30.37
C TYR A 253 -3.80 14.86 29.17
N LEU A 254 -3.87 15.59 28.06
CA LEU A 254 -3.01 15.37 26.91
C LEU A 254 -2.61 16.69 26.26
N ARG A 255 -1.35 16.77 25.83
CA ARG A 255 -0.84 17.86 25.00
C ARG A 255 -0.09 17.30 23.81
N ALA A 256 -0.39 17.84 22.63
CA ALA A 256 0.24 17.52 21.38
C ALA A 256 0.64 18.78 20.62
N GLU A 257 1.63 18.66 19.75
CA GLU A 257 2.21 19.76 18.99
C GLU A 257 2.38 19.36 17.52
N THR A 258 2.08 20.29 16.61
CA THR A 258 2.25 20.14 15.16
C THR A 258 3.01 21.35 14.65
N ARG A 259 4.19 21.11 14.07
CA ARG A 259 4.95 22.16 13.39
C ARG A 259 4.29 22.50 12.07
N ILE A 260 4.11 23.78 11.80
CA ILE A 260 3.54 24.28 10.55
C ILE A 260 4.67 24.71 9.63
N ARG A 261 4.56 24.36 8.35
CA ARG A 261 5.49 24.79 7.32
C ARG A 261 4.82 25.83 6.41
N PRO A 262 5.56 26.83 5.90
CA PRO A 262 4.98 27.83 5.01
C PRO A 262 4.38 27.24 3.72
N ASP A 263 4.83 26.06 3.29
CA ASP A 263 4.45 25.38 2.05
C ASP A 263 3.34 24.33 2.21
N GLU A 264 2.72 24.24 3.40
CA GLU A 264 1.60 23.32 3.66
C GLU A 264 0.50 23.43 2.59
N TRP A 265 -0.05 22.27 2.21
CA TRP A 265 -0.96 22.15 1.07
C TRP A 265 -2.23 23.00 1.21
N PHE A 266 -2.72 23.22 2.43
CA PHE A 266 -3.94 23.98 2.69
C PHE A 266 -3.74 25.49 2.55
N PHE A 267 -2.52 26.04 2.72
CA PHE A 267 -2.28 27.47 2.52
C PHE A 267 -2.44 27.88 1.07
N ARG A 268 -2.00 27.02 0.15
CA ARG A 268 -2.17 27.23 -1.30
C ARG A 268 -3.62 27.05 -1.75
N ALA A 269 -4.42 26.29 -0.99
CA ALA A 269 -5.74 25.87 -1.41
C ALA A 269 -6.90 26.67 -0.78
N HIS A 270 -6.84 27.02 0.49
CA HIS A 270 -8.00 27.56 1.23
C HIS A 270 -8.43 28.96 0.77
N LEU A 271 -7.51 29.93 0.79
CA LEU A 271 -7.73 31.32 0.39
C LEU A 271 -6.46 31.82 -0.33
N PRO A 272 -6.35 31.66 -1.67
CA PRO A 272 -5.08 31.82 -2.40
C PRO A 272 -4.44 33.21 -2.30
N GLU A 273 -5.26 34.27 -2.23
CA GLU A 273 -4.82 35.66 -2.12
C GLU A 273 -4.65 36.12 -0.65
N ASP A 274 -4.94 35.24 0.32
CA ASP A 274 -4.85 35.48 1.77
C ASP A 274 -4.67 34.15 2.53
N PRO A 275 -3.47 33.54 2.46
CA PRO A 275 -3.27 32.18 2.91
C PRO A 275 -3.44 32.04 4.43
N CYS A 276 -4.42 31.26 4.84
CA CYS A 276 -4.60 30.83 6.23
C CYS A 276 -5.15 29.40 6.31
N MET A 277 -4.89 28.70 7.42
CA MET A 277 -5.45 27.37 7.66
C MET A 277 -6.96 27.47 7.89
N PRO A 278 -7.79 26.57 7.32
CA PRO A 278 -9.19 26.45 7.70
C PRO A 278 -9.34 26.11 9.19
N GLY A 279 -10.21 26.83 9.90
CA GLY A 279 -10.50 26.58 11.31
C GLY A 279 -10.97 25.16 11.59
N ASN A 280 -11.73 24.58 10.65
CA ASN A 280 -12.23 23.22 10.75
C ASN A 280 -11.15 22.14 10.65
N LEU A 281 -9.97 22.44 10.08
CA LEU A 281 -8.82 21.54 10.19
C LEU A 281 -8.23 21.55 11.61
N MET A 282 -8.30 22.68 12.34
CA MET A 282 -7.91 22.68 13.75
C MET A 282 -8.86 21.81 14.58
N PHE A 283 -10.16 21.83 14.25
CA PHE A 283 -11.16 20.96 14.86
C PHE A 283 -10.87 19.46 14.61
N ASP A 284 -10.51 19.06 13.37
CA ASP A 284 -10.09 17.67 13.12
C ASP A 284 -8.82 17.29 13.90
N GLY A 285 -7.88 18.22 14.10
CA GLY A 285 -6.73 18.01 14.98
C GLY A 285 -7.14 17.75 16.44
N CYS A 286 -8.12 18.50 16.95
CA CYS A 286 -8.71 18.27 18.27
C CYS A 286 -9.37 16.88 18.38
N ALA A 287 -10.11 16.44 17.35
CA ALA A 287 -10.71 15.11 17.31
C ALA A 287 -9.64 14.00 17.29
N GLN A 288 -8.53 14.19 16.54
CA GLN A 288 -7.40 13.26 16.54
C GLN A 288 -6.71 13.16 17.90
N ALA A 289 -6.61 14.27 18.66
CA ALA A 289 -6.07 14.26 20.01
C ALA A 289 -6.92 13.40 20.97
N LEU A 290 -8.25 13.47 20.85
CA LEU A 290 -9.17 12.59 21.61
C LEU A 290 -9.08 11.13 21.15
N ALA A 291 -8.93 10.88 19.85
CA ALA A 291 -8.72 9.53 19.33
C ALA A 291 -7.42 8.92 19.86
N PHE A 292 -6.32 9.69 19.89
CA PHE A 292 -5.09 9.27 20.54
C PHE A 292 -5.33 8.91 22.01
N TYR A 293 -6.04 9.76 22.75
CA TYR A 293 -6.33 9.52 24.18
C TYR A 293 -7.06 8.17 24.39
N LEU A 294 -8.07 7.86 23.59
CA LEU A 294 -8.79 6.59 23.65
C LEU A 294 -7.88 5.38 23.34
N ILE A 295 -6.98 5.51 22.36
CA ILE A 295 -6.03 4.44 22.02
C ILE A 295 -5.02 4.24 23.15
N ALA A 296 -4.47 5.34 23.69
CA ALA A 296 -3.50 5.33 24.78
C ALA A 296 -4.12 4.80 26.09
N ALA A 297 -5.43 4.98 26.30
CA ALA A 297 -6.18 4.38 27.40
C ALA A 297 -6.44 2.87 27.24
N GLY A 298 -5.95 2.24 26.15
CA GLY A 298 -6.11 0.81 25.89
C GLY A 298 -7.50 0.41 25.41
N LEU A 299 -8.40 1.38 25.17
CA LEU A 299 -9.80 1.13 24.84
C LEU A 299 -10.03 0.62 23.42
N THR A 300 -8.97 0.44 22.62
CA THR A 300 -9.03 -0.10 21.26
C THR A 300 -8.50 -1.53 21.13
N THR A 301 -7.90 -2.11 22.18
CA THR A 301 -7.12 -3.36 22.08
C THR A 301 -7.94 -4.58 21.64
N ASP A 302 -9.22 -4.62 22.00
CA ASP A 302 -10.19 -5.67 21.66
C ASP A 302 -11.20 -5.26 20.58
N ARG A 303 -10.98 -4.12 19.91
CA ARG A 303 -11.92 -3.47 18.99
C ARG A 303 -11.40 -3.40 17.55
N ASP A 304 -11.06 -4.58 17.01
CA ASP A 304 -10.69 -4.74 15.60
C ASP A 304 -11.83 -4.29 14.68
N GLY A 305 -11.53 -3.45 13.69
CA GLY A 305 -12.47 -2.90 12.73
C GLY A 305 -13.33 -1.73 13.22
N TRP A 306 -13.16 -1.26 14.46
CA TRP A 306 -13.90 -0.11 14.98
C TRP A 306 -13.37 1.22 14.46
N ARG A 307 -14.12 2.30 14.70
CA ARG A 307 -13.77 3.65 14.25
C ARG A 307 -14.19 4.72 15.25
N PHE A 308 -13.57 5.90 15.12
CA PHE A 308 -13.92 7.06 15.92
C PHE A 308 -15.07 7.85 15.28
N GLU A 309 -15.94 8.41 16.11
CA GLU A 309 -17.05 9.27 15.70
C GLU A 309 -17.27 10.35 16.75
N VAL A 310 -17.51 11.60 16.33
CA VAL A 310 -17.95 12.66 17.24
C VAL A 310 -19.33 12.30 17.80
N VAL A 311 -19.58 12.54 19.09
CA VAL A 311 -20.88 12.22 19.71
C VAL A 311 -21.98 13.04 19.01
N PRO A 312 -23.00 12.41 18.42
CA PRO A 312 -24.07 13.09 17.70
C PRO A 312 -25.10 13.72 18.64
N GLU A 313 -25.97 14.56 18.08
CA GLU A 313 -27.07 15.28 18.76
C GLU A 313 -26.60 16.20 19.91
N VAL A 314 -25.31 16.55 19.92
CA VAL A 314 -24.73 17.54 20.82
C VAL A 314 -24.31 18.75 20.00
N PRO A 315 -24.74 19.98 20.37
CA PRO A 315 -24.23 21.19 19.75
C PRO A 315 -22.83 21.51 20.28
N TYR A 316 -21.84 21.57 19.39
CA TYR A 316 -20.48 21.98 19.70
C TYR A 316 -20.27 23.45 19.34
N HIS A 317 -19.79 24.23 20.31
CA HIS A 317 -19.55 25.67 20.14
C HIS A 317 -18.10 25.90 19.70
N LEU A 318 -17.88 26.11 18.40
CA LEU A 318 -16.57 26.42 17.85
C LEU A 318 -16.40 27.94 17.84
N ARG A 319 -15.32 28.44 18.47
CA ARG A 319 -15.01 29.88 18.53
C ARG A 319 -13.58 30.09 18.09
N TYR A 320 -13.41 30.94 17.07
CA TYR A 320 -12.11 31.20 16.44
C TYR A 320 -11.60 32.58 16.86
N ARG A 321 -10.40 32.63 17.45
CA ARG A 321 -9.81 33.84 18.05
C ARG A 321 -8.44 34.19 17.49
N ALA A 322 -7.78 33.26 16.82
CA ALA A 322 -6.52 33.46 16.12
C ALA A 322 -6.51 32.65 14.82
N GLN A 323 -5.52 32.91 13.98
CA GLN A 323 -5.36 32.31 12.65
C GLN A 323 -3.98 31.67 12.54
N ALA A 324 -3.89 30.51 11.89
CA ALA A 324 -2.62 29.97 11.44
C ALA A 324 -2.35 30.45 10.00
N THR A 325 -1.14 30.97 9.77
CA THR A 325 -0.69 31.54 8.48
C THR A 325 0.64 30.88 8.07
N PRO A 326 1.17 31.14 6.87
CA PRO A 326 2.51 30.64 6.50
C PRO A 326 3.65 31.09 7.43
N HIS A 327 3.42 32.06 8.31
CA HIS A 327 4.38 32.52 9.32
C HIS A 327 4.18 31.87 10.70
N THR A 328 3.18 31.00 10.85
CA THR A 328 2.98 30.23 12.06
C THR A 328 4.01 29.13 12.18
N ASP A 329 4.63 29.01 13.34
CA ASP A 329 5.63 27.96 13.60
C ASP A 329 4.96 26.70 14.18
N LEU A 330 3.99 26.89 15.08
CA LEU A 330 3.49 25.80 15.92
C LEU A 330 1.97 25.88 16.16
N LEU A 331 1.31 24.73 16.00
CA LEU A 331 0.03 24.44 16.62
C LEU A 331 0.24 23.59 17.86
N SER A 332 -0.46 23.91 18.95
CA SER A 332 -0.51 23.05 20.14
C SER A 332 -1.95 22.71 20.50
N TYR A 333 -2.23 21.43 20.64
CA TYR A 333 -3.52 20.89 21.06
C TYR A 333 -3.43 20.49 22.53
N GLU A 334 -4.37 20.96 23.35
CA GLU A 334 -4.49 20.57 24.76
C GLU A 334 -5.87 20.00 25.03
N VAL A 335 -5.92 18.87 25.73
CA VAL A 335 -7.10 18.11 26.08
C VAL A 335 -7.17 18.00 27.60
N ALA A 336 -8.30 18.40 28.17
CA ALA A 336 -8.65 18.17 29.58
C ALA A 336 -9.93 17.32 29.64
N VAL A 337 -9.77 16.04 29.92
CA VAL A 337 -10.85 15.05 29.99
C VAL A 337 -11.74 15.37 31.20
N ARG A 338 -13.05 15.48 30.93
CA ARG A 338 -14.09 15.65 31.95
C ARG A 338 -14.74 14.33 32.31
N GLU A 339 -15.01 13.50 31.31
CA GLU A 339 -15.71 12.23 31.45
C GLU A 339 -15.09 11.19 30.51
N LEU A 340 -14.89 9.98 31.03
CA LEU A 340 -14.50 8.81 30.25
C LEU A 340 -15.46 7.66 30.56
N SER A 341 -16.21 7.21 29.56
CA SER A 341 -17.05 6.03 29.63
C SER A 341 -16.34 4.87 28.96
N THR A 342 -16.24 3.74 29.66
CA THR A 342 -15.67 2.48 29.14
C THR A 342 -16.76 1.46 28.79
N GLY A 343 -17.98 1.94 28.56
CA GLY A 343 -19.11 1.10 28.16
C GLY A 343 -18.93 0.45 26.77
N PRO A 344 -20.00 -0.11 26.20
CA PRO A 344 -19.94 -0.78 24.89
C PRO A 344 -19.32 0.08 23.79
N GLU A 345 -19.70 1.35 23.72
CA GLU A 345 -19.08 2.36 22.85
C GLU A 345 -18.28 3.32 23.74
N PRO A 346 -16.98 3.07 23.99
CA PRO A 346 -16.19 3.94 24.83
C PRO A 346 -16.24 5.38 24.34
N THR A 347 -16.45 6.32 25.25
CA THR A 347 -16.68 7.72 24.91
C THR A 347 -15.85 8.60 25.83
N VAL A 348 -15.08 9.51 25.26
CA VAL A 348 -14.37 10.57 25.98
C VAL A 348 -15.06 11.90 25.72
N VAL A 349 -15.29 12.66 26.78
CA VAL A 349 -15.76 14.05 26.71
C VAL A 349 -14.72 14.93 27.40
N ALA A 350 -14.24 15.94 26.68
CA ALA A 350 -13.14 16.78 27.15
C ALA A 350 -13.33 18.25 26.73
N ASP A 351 -12.72 19.16 27.48
CA ASP A 351 -12.44 20.49 26.95
C ASP A 351 -11.18 20.41 26.11
N VAL A 352 -11.26 20.93 24.89
CA VAL A 352 -10.14 20.87 23.95
C VAL A 352 -9.84 22.25 23.42
N SER A 353 -8.57 22.60 23.35
CA SER A 353 -8.09 23.84 22.75
C SER A 353 -6.98 23.60 21.74
N CYS A 354 -7.00 24.32 20.64
CA CYS A 354 -5.88 24.46 19.72
C CYS A 354 -5.35 25.89 19.81
N ALA A 355 -4.06 26.04 20.07
CA ALA A 355 -3.37 27.32 20.10
C ALA A 355 -2.39 27.45 18.93
N VAL A 356 -2.30 28.67 18.39
CA VAL A 356 -1.37 29.07 17.33
C VAL A 356 -0.28 29.91 17.98
N ASP A 357 0.97 29.44 17.95
CA ASP A 357 2.12 30.10 18.57
C ASP A 357 1.86 30.52 20.04
N GLY A 358 1.13 29.67 20.76
CA GLY A 358 0.77 29.84 22.17
C GLY A 358 -0.46 30.73 22.45
N VAL A 359 -1.15 31.21 21.42
CA VAL A 359 -2.44 31.93 21.55
C VAL A 359 -3.58 30.97 21.23
N VAL A 360 -4.52 30.77 22.16
CA VAL A 360 -5.68 29.90 21.93
C VAL A 360 -6.49 30.40 20.73
N ALA A 361 -6.47 29.62 19.65
CA ALA A 361 -7.12 29.93 18.39
C ALA A 361 -8.52 29.33 18.32
N LEU A 362 -8.68 28.10 18.83
CA LEU A 362 -9.94 27.37 18.90
C LEU A 362 -10.08 26.78 20.30
N HIS A 363 -11.25 26.95 20.90
CA HIS A 363 -11.64 26.26 22.13
C HIS A 363 -13.02 25.64 21.95
N ILE A 364 -13.17 24.39 22.39
CA ILE A 364 -14.41 23.64 22.34
C ILE A 364 -14.62 23.04 23.73
N GLU A 365 -15.68 23.48 24.40
CA GLU A 365 -16.11 22.89 25.67
C GLU A 365 -16.80 21.56 25.41
N ARG A 366 -16.48 20.55 26.23
CA ARG A 366 -17.15 19.24 26.21
C ARG A 366 -17.22 18.58 24.82
N LEU A 367 -16.16 18.64 24.03
CA LEU A 367 -16.06 17.86 22.80
C LEU A 367 -16.12 16.36 23.12
N GLY A 368 -17.12 15.66 22.55
CA GLY A 368 -17.32 14.24 22.73
C GLY A 368 -16.79 13.44 21.53
N LEU A 369 -15.98 12.42 21.78
CA LEU A 369 -15.58 11.43 20.78
C LEU A 369 -15.86 10.03 21.32
N ARG A 370 -16.52 9.20 20.50
CA ARG A 370 -16.85 7.81 20.82
C ARG A 370 -16.21 6.85 19.83
N LEU A 371 -15.92 5.65 20.32
CA LEU A 371 -15.47 4.51 19.54
C LEU A 371 -16.68 3.64 19.23
N VAL A 372 -17.00 3.51 17.95
CA VAL A 372 -18.20 2.82 17.45
C VAL A 372 -17.83 1.67 16.53
N ARG A 373 -18.68 0.64 16.47
CA ARG A 373 -18.49 -0.51 15.60
C ARG A 373 -18.58 -0.09 14.13
N ASP A 374 -17.71 -0.67 13.33
CA ASP A 374 -17.74 -0.61 11.87
C ASP A 374 -17.05 -1.88 11.33
N TRP A 375 -17.00 -2.03 10.02
CA TRP A 375 -16.49 -3.24 9.37
C TRP A 375 -15.46 -2.90 8.30
N PRO A 376 -14.33 -3.63 8.22
CA PRO A 376 -13.33 -3.40 7.19
C PRO A 376 -13.93 -3.37 5.77
N LEU A 377 -14.83 -4.32 5.47
CA LEU A 377 -15.38 -4.49 4.14
C LEU A 377 -16.38 -3.41 3.72
N THR A 378 -16.95 -2.63 4.65
CA THR A 378 -17.89 -1.52 4.34
C THR A 378 -17.26 -0.54 3.34
N HIS A 379 -15.97 -0.25 3.53
CA HIS A 379 -15.18 0.64 2.68
C HIS A 379 -14.42 -0.12 1.61
N TRP A 380 -13.69 -1.18 1.99
CA TRP A 380 -12.73 -1.85 1.11
C TRP A 380 -13.35 -2.38 -0.18
N ARG A 381 -14.61 -2.86 -0.13
CA ARG A 381 -15.33 -3.35 -1.32
C ARG A 381 -15.45 -2.33 -2.46
N ARG A 382 -15.29 -1.04 -2.16
CA ARG A 382 -15.44 0.07 -3.13
C ARG A 382 -14.10 0.53 -3.71
N LEU A 383 -12.97 0.11 -3.16
CA LEU A 383 -11.64 0.65 -3.47
C LEU A 383 -11.08 0.12 -4.79
N SER A 384 -11.10 -1.19 -4.99
CA SER A 384 -10.50 -1.87 -6.14
C SER A 384 -11.38 -2.99 -6.68
N PRO A 385 -11.13 -3.48 -7.90
CA PRO A 385 -11.61 -4.78 -8.34
C PRO A 385 -11.11 -5.91 -7.41
N PRO A 386 -11.69 -7.12 -7.50
CA PRO A 386 -11.19 -8.30 -6.80
C PRO A 386 -9.71 -8.55 -7.10
N ALA A 387 -8.97 -8.94 -6.06
CA ALA A 387 -7.56 -9.25 -6.15
C ALA A 387 -7.25 -10.58 -5.48
N VAL A 388 -6.23 -11.27 -5.98
CA VAL A 388 -5.72 -12.53 -5.45
C VAL A 388 -4.27 -12.33 -5.05
N GLN A 389 -3.85 -12.91 -3.93
CA GLN A 389 -2.44 -12.97 -3.58
C GLN A 389 -1.77 -14.09 -4.40
N VAL A 390 -0.89 -13.68 -5.33
CA VAL A 390 -0.30 -14.56 -6.35
C VAL A 390 1.01 -15.23 -5.92
N THR A 391 1.71 -14.69 -4.92
CA THR A 391 2.99 -15.18 -4.38
C THR A 391 3.00 -15.10 -2.86
N GLY A 392 4.10 -15.50 -2.21
CA GLY A 392 4.31 -15.29 -0.77
C GLY A 392 4.38 -13.83 -0.31
N ALA A 393 4.48 -12.86 -1.23
CA ALA A 393 4.51 -11.45 -0.86
C ALA A 393 3.13 -10.95 -0.42
N PRO A 394 3.01 -10.25 0.72
CA PRO A 394 1.72 -9.81 1.24
C PRO A 394 1.07 -8.77 0.35
N VAL A 395 -0.23 -8.93 0.09
CA VAL A 395 -1.08 -7.91 -0.55
C VAL A 395 -1.84 -7.16 0.54
N PRO A 396 -1.97 -5.81 0.48
CA PRO A 396 -2.77 -5.08 1.44
C PRO A 396 -4.20 -5.64 1.55
N LEU A 397 -4.67 -5.92 2.77
CA LEU A 397 -5.98 -6.53 3.00
C LEU A 397 -7.13 -5.72 2.38
N ALA A 398 -7.02 -4.39 2.36
CA ALA A 398 -7.98 -3.51 1.71
C ALA A 398 -8.14 -3.77 0.20
N ARG A 399 -7.08 -4.22 -0.49
CA ARG A 399 -7.11 -4.61 -1.90
C ARG A 399 -7.71 -6.01 -2.08
N LEU A 400 -7.41 -6.93 -1.17
CA LEU A 400 -8.05 -8.26 -1.14
C LEU A 400 -9.56 -8.18 -0.82
N GLY A 401 -9.99 -7.11 -0.14
CA GLY A 401 -11.39 -6.82 0.13
C GLY A 401 -12.15 -6.12 -1.02
N GLY A 402 -11.49 -5.83 -2.15
CA GLY A 402 -12.06 -5.09 -3.26
C GLY A 402 -13.13 -5.87 -4.05
N LEU A 403 -14.26 -5.24 -4.37
CA LEU A 403 -15.34 -5.83 -5.17
C LEU A 403 -15.86 -4.87 -6.26
N ARG A 404 -15.10 -3.82 -6.60
CA ARG A 404 -15.54 -2.82 -7.58
C ARG A 404 -15.70 -3.47 -8.96
N GLY A 405 -16.92 -3.47 -9.47
CA GLY A 405 -17.25 -4.08 -10.75
C GLY A 405 -17.33 -5.60 -10.72
N PHE A 406 -17.25 -6.24 -9.54
CA PHE A 406 -17.45 -7.68 -9.42
C PHE A 406 -18.86 -8.09 -9.85
N ARG A 407 -18.92 -9.15 -10.65
CA ARG A 407 -20.15 -9.84 -11.03
C ARG A 407 -19.86 -11.33 -11.04
N ASP A 408 -20.76 -12.10 -10.44
CA ASP A 408 -20.71 -13.56 -10.50
C ASP A 408 -21.82 -14.09 -11.40
N ASP A 409 -21.42 -14.57 -12.57
CA ASP A 409 -22.33 -15.13 -13.59
C ASP A 409 -22.54 -16.65 -13.41
N HIS A 410 -21.92 -17.27 -12.39
CA HIS A 410 -22.07 -18.69 -12.10
C HIS A 410 -23.40 -19.01 -11.40
N ARG A 411 -23.75 -20.31 -11.41
CA ARG A 411 -24.85 -20.82 -10.58
C ARG A 411 -24.49 -20.66 -9.11
N VAL A 412 -25.39 -20.02 -8.36
CA VAL A 412 -25.26 -19.81 -6.92
C VAL A 412 -26.58 -20.11 -6.23
N ALA A 413 -26.51 -20.62 -5.01
CA ALA A 413 -27.67 -20.74 -4.13
C ALA A 413 -28.19 -19.35 -3.74
N VAL A 414 -29.50 -19.25 -3.64
CA VAL A 414 -30.20 -18.03 -3.20
C VAL A 414 -31.06 -18.39 -2.01
N LYS A 415 -30.86 -17.69 -0.89
CA LYS A 415 -31.67 -17.89 0.32
C LYS A 415 -33.12 -17.44 0.09
N ALA A 416 -34.01 -17.80 1.01
CA ALA A 416 -35.43 -17.45 0.92
C ALA A 416 -35.69 -15.93 0.91
N ASP A 417 -34.79 -15.15 1.51
CA ASP A 417 -34.84 -13.68 1.55
C ASP A 417 -34.23 -12.99 0.31
N GLY A 418 -33.74 -13.77 -0.67
CA GLY A 418 -33.15 -13.26 -1.91
C GLY A 418 -31.64 -13.01 -1.88
N VAL A 419 -30.96 -13.25 -0.75
CA VAL A 419 -29.50 -13.11 -0.67
C VAL A 419 -28.82 -14.23 -1.48
N ARG A 420 -28.00 -13.83 -2.46
CA ARG A 420 -27.14 -14.73 -3.25
C ARG A 420 -25.92 -15.13 -2.43
N LEU A 421 -25.59 -16.42 -2.39
CA LEU A 421 -24.45 -16.95 -1.64
C LEU A 421 -23.16 -16.98 -2.47
N ASP A 422 -22.85 -15.85 -3.13
CA ASP A 422 -21.68 -15.67 -3.98
C ASP A 422 -20.47 -15.16 -3.19
N TYR A 423 -19.35 -14.90 -3.88
CA TYR A 423 -18.11 -14.46 -3.25
C TYR A 423 -18.27 -13.16 -2.45
N ALA A 424 -19.12 -12.22 -2.92
CA ALA A 424 -19.33 -10.97 -2.20
C ALA A 424 -20.02 -11.21 -0.85
N THR A 425 -20.98 -12.14 -0.80
CA THR A 425 -21.65 -12.55 0.45
C THR A 425 -20.72 -13.32 1.36
N LEU A 426 -19.92 -14.25 0.85
CA LEU A 426 -18.97 -15.02 1.66
C LEU A 426 -17.87 -14.13 2.25
N LEU A 427 -17.34 -13.19 1.46
CA LEU A 427 -16.40 -12.18 1.93
C LEU A 427 -17.05 -11.25 2.98
N THR A 428 -18.36 -10.98 2.86
CA THR A 428 -19.13 -10.28 3.90
C THR A 428 -19.19 -11.08 5.20
N GLY A 429 -19.35 -12.40 5.13
CA GLY A 429 -19.24 -13.29 6.29
C GLY A 429 -17.88 -13.24 6.98
N ALA A 430 -16.81 -12.93 6.23
CA ALA A 430 -15.46 -12.79 6.79
C ALA A 430 -15.20 -11.40 7.42
N TRP A 431 -15.47 -10.31 6.69
CA TRP A 431 -15.01 -8.95 7.06
C TRP A 431 -16.11 -7.87 7.08
N GLY A 432 -17.37 -8.27 6.92
CA GLY A 432 -18.50 -7.34 6.76
C GLY A 432 -19.55 -7.40 7.87
N PRO A 433 -20.59 -6.56 7.76
CA PRO A 433 -21.80 -6.64 8.59
C PRO A 433 -22.52 -7.98 8.39
N ILE A 434 -22.73 -8.72 9.47
CA ILE A 434 -23.41 -10.02 9.43
C ILE A 434 -24.88 -9.85 9.06
N SER A 435 -25.51 -8.74 9.42
CA SER A 435 -26.88 -8.43 9.02
C SER A 435 -27.06 -8.31 7.49
N SER A 436 -25.98 -8.16 6.71
CA SER A 436 -26.06 -8.21 5.24
C SER A 436 -26.12 -9.65 4.69
N VAL A 437 -25.67 -10.63 5.48
CA VAL A 437 -25.82 -12.07 5.19
C VAL A 437 -27.12 -12.58 5.80
N TRP A 438 -27.51 -12.07 6.97
CA TRP A 438 -28.69 -12.48 7.74
C TRP A 438 -29.56 -11.28 8.11
N PRO A 439 -30.39 -10.77 7.17
CA PRO A 439 -31.20 -9.55 7.38
C PRO A 439 -32.16 -9.59 8.58
N ALA A 440 -32.58 -10.78 9.01
CA ALA A 440 -33.43 -10.98 10.18
C ALA A 440 -32.67 -10.80 11.52
N GLU A 441 -31.34 -10.78 11.49
CA GLU A 441 -30.47 -10.62 12.66
C GLU A 441 -29.72 -9.29 12.57
N PRO A 442 -30.18 -8.25 13.28
CA PRO A 442 -29.53 -6.95 13.22
C PRO A 442 -28.17 -7.01 13.92
N ASP A 443 -27.20 -6.23 13.45
CA ASP A 443 -25.89 -6.03 14.08
C ASP A 443 -26.00 -5.22 15.40
N ARG A 444 -26.87 -5.65 16.34
CA ARG A 444 -27.13 -4.96 17.62
C ARG A 444 -26.31 -5.59 18.75
N GLY A 445 -25.42 -4.80 19.35
CA GLY A 445 -24.64 -5.16 20.53
C GLY A 445 -23.17 -5.48 20.24
N LEU A 446 -22.41 -5.79 21.30
CA LEU A 446 -20.98 -6.14 21.24
C LEU A 446 -20.72 -7.59 20.82
N ARG A 447 -21.76 -8.36 20.51
CA ARG A 447 -21.63 -9.80 20.32
C ARG A 447 -20.75 -10.11 19.11
N LYS A 448 -19.79 -10.99 19.32
CA LYS A 448 -18.98 -11.61 18.28
C LYS A 448 -19.71 -12.82 17.73
N THR A 449 -19.81 -12.87 16.41
CA THR A 449 -20.41 -13.97 15.66
C THR A 449 -19.32 -14.78 14.99
N GLY A 450 -19.56 -16.07 14.76
CA GLY A 450 -18.65 -16.90 13.96
C GLY A 450 -18.38 -16.24 12.60
N ARG A 451 -17.11 -16.15 12.22
CA ARG A 451 -16.67 -15.58 10.94
C ARG A 451 -16.15 -16.66 10.03
N LEU A 452 -16.25 -16.43 8.74
CA LEU A 452 -15.40 -17.14 7.79
C LEU A 452 -13.97 -16.57 7.83
N PRO A 453 -12.98 -17.37 7.42
CA PRO A 453 -11.69 -16.83 7.02
C PRO A 453 -11.81 -15.83 5.89
N GLY A 454 -10.96 -14.79 5.92
CA GLY A 454 -10.80 -13.79 4.88
C GLY A 454 -9.60 -14.10 3.98
N PRO A 455 -9.55 -13.51 2.77
CA PRO A 455 -8.40 -13.68 1.89
C PRO A 455 -7.10 -13.18 2.56
N PRO A 456 -5.95 -13.83 2.31
CA PRO A 456 -5.72 -14.86 1.29
C PRO A 456 -6.09 -16.31 1.73
N TYR A 457 -6.82 -16.47 2.84
CA TYR A 457 -7.20 -17.78 3.42
C TYR A 457 -8.70 -18.11 3.28
N LEU A 458 -9.46 -17.33 2.50
CA LEU A 458 -10.85 -17.65 2.15
C LEU A 458 -10.87 -18.64 0.98
N PHE A 459 -11.24 -19.89 1.25
CA PHE A 459 -11.24 -20.98 0.27
C PHE A 459 -12.64 -21.46 -0.10
N ILE A 460 -13.60 -20.54 -0.08
CA ILE A 460 -14.94 -20.73 -0.62
C ILE A 460 -15.24 -19.56 -1.55
N THR A 461 -15.50 -19.85 -2.82
CA THR A 461 -15.89 -18.83 -3.80
C THR A 461 -17.40 -18.61 -3.80
N ARG A 462 -18.19 -19.69 -3.63
CA ARG A 462 -19.66 -19.63 -3.62
C ARG A 462 -20.29 -20.88 -3.00
N ILE A 463 -21.52 -20.75 -2.53
CA ILE A 463 -22.40 -21.90 -2.24
C ILE A 463 -23.25 -22.14 -3.47
N ARG A 464 -23.07 -23.30 -4.10
CA ARG A 464 -23.75 -23.67 -5.35
C ARG A 464 -25.15 -24.22 -5.10
N ASP A 465 -25.28 -25.04 -4.07
CA ASP A 465 -26.53 -25.65 -3.67
C ASP A 465 -26.58 -25.80 -2.15
N ILE A 466 -27.78 -25.70 -1.58
CA ILE A 466 -28.00 -25.79 -0.14
C ILE A 466 -29.39 -26.33 0.12
N SER A 467 -29.51 -27.19 1.13
CA SER A 467 -30.79 -27.75 1.55
C SER A 467 -30.84 -27.94 3.05
N GLY A 468 -32.06 -27.93 3.57
CA GLY A 468 -32.34 -28.07 5.00
C GLY A 468 -33.14 -26.90 5.53
N TRP A 469 -32.88 -26.53 6.78
CA TRP A 469 -33.65 -25.55 7.53
C TRP A 469 -32.75 -24.38 7.99
N GLU A 470 -32.88 -23.25 7.31
CA GLU A 470 -32.20 -21.99 7.67
C GLU A 470 -32.51 -21.60 9.13
N ARG A 471 -31.45 -21.28 9.88
CA ARG A 471 -31.45 -20.93 11.30
C ARG A 471 -32.19 -21.90 12.21
N GLN A 472 -32.27 -23.18 11.82
CA GLN A 472 -32.82 -24.26 12.65
C GLN A 472 -31.80 -25.39 12.78
N LEU A 473 -31.24 -25.52 13.98
CA LEU A 473 -30.19 -26.48 14.26
C LEU A 473 -30.76 -27.89 14.24
N ARG A 474 -30.63 -28.57 13.08
CA ARG A 474 -31.20 -29.88 12.79
C ARG A 474 -30.26 -30.71 11.93
N VAL A 475 -30.14 -31.99 12.29
CA VAL A 475 -29.45 -33.00 11.48
C VAL A 475 -30.12 -33.12 10.11
N GLY A 476 -29.30 -33.28 9.06
CA GLY A 476 -29.75 -33.41 7.67
C GLY A 476 -29.60 -32.13 6.83
N ASN A 477 -29.20 -31.00 7.44
CA ASN A 477 -28.76 -29.82 6.70
C ASN A 477 -27.51 -30.18 5.88
N TRP A 478 -27.45 -29.76 4.61
CA TRP A 478 -26.28 -29.98 3.75
C TRP A 478 -26.08 -28.82 2.77
N LEU A 479 -24.85 -28.65 2.31
CA LEU A 479 -24.53 -27.73 1.23
C LEU A 479 -23.45 -28.27 0.29
N GLU A 480 -23.36 -27.66 -0.89
CA GLU A 480 -22.29 -27.84 -1.86
C GLU A 480 -21.60 -26.48 -2.09
N ALA A 481 -20.36 -26.39 -1.64
CA ALA A 481 -19.50 -25.23 -1.80
C ALA A 481 -18.55 -25.43 -2.99
N GLU A 482 -18.27 -24.36 -3.74
CA GLU A 482 -17.24 -24.36 -4.78
C GLU A 482 -16.13 -23.37 -4.44
N TYR A 483 -14.89 -23.78 -4.70
CA TYR A 483 -13.70 -22.94 -4.68
C TYR A 483 -13.09 -22.90 -6.08
N ASP A 484 -13.07 -21.72 -6.67
CA ASP A 484 -12.37 -21.46 -7.93
C ASP A 484 -10.89 -21.31 -7.64
N VAL A 485 -10.10 -22.19 -8.24
CA VAL A 485 -8.64 -22.17 -8.10
C VAL A 485 -8.10 -21.11 -9.06
N PRO A 486 -7.51 -20.01 -8.57
CA PRO A 486 -6.95 -19.01 -9.46
C PRO A 486 -5.75 -19.58 -10.22
N GLU A 487 -5.59 -19.20 -11.49
CA GLU A 487 -4.46 -19.63 -12.34
C GLU A 487 -3.10 -19.38 -11.67
N ARG A 488 -3.00 -18.29 -10.91
CA ARG A 488 -1.86 -17.94 -10.06
C ARG A 488 -2.34 -17.61 -8.66
N VAL A 489 -1.79 -18.31 -7.67
CA VAL A 489 -2.13 -18.13 -6.26
C VAL A 489 -0.96 -18.58 -5.38
N TRP A 490 -0.79 -17.90 -4.25
CA TRP A 490 0.37 -17.97 -3.38
C TRP A 490 0.74 -19.39 -2.96
N TYR A 491 -0.23 -20.27 -2.68
CA TYR A 491 0.08 -21.59 -2.13
C TYR A 491 0.75 -22.52 -3.15
N PHE A 492 0.55 -22.34 -4.47
CA PHE A 492 1.31 -23.10 -5.48
C PHE A 492 2.74 -22.58 -5.67
N ASP A 493 2.98 -21.30 -5.34
CA ASP A 493 4.30 -20.67 -5.39
C ASP A 493 5.11 -20.98 -4.13
N GLN A 494 4.43 -21.01 -2.98
CA GLN A 494 5.03 -21.25 -1.67
C GLN A 494 5.15 -22.73 -1.33
N ASN A 495 4.44 -23.63 -2.00
CA ASN A 495 4.64 -25.07 -1.79
C ASN A 495 5.93 -25.55 -2.50
N GLY A 496 6.53 -26.64 -1.99
CA GLY A 496 7.73 -27.25 -2.57
C GLY A 496 7.52 -27.75 -4.00
N CYS A 497 6.28 -28.04 -4.37
CA CYS A 497 5.84 -28.38 -5.72
C CYS A 497 4.52 -27.68 -6.06
N ALA A 498 4.16 -27.59 -7.35
CA ALA A 498 2.97 -26.88 -7.82
C ALA A 498 1.66 -27.69 -7.63
N THR A 499 1.45 -28.20 -6.42
CA THR A 499 0.22 -28.83 -5.95
C THR A 499 -0.32 -28.09 -4.72
N MET A 500 -1.63 -28.21 -4.46
CA MET A 500 -2.27 -27.58 -3.31
C MET A 500 -1.74 -28.23 -2.02
N PRO A 501 -1.17 -27.46 -1.08
CA PRO A 501 -0.58 -28.01 0.14
C PRO A 501 -1.65 -28.51 1.11
N PHE A 502 -1.24 -29.34 2.07
CA PHE A 502 -2.14 -30.02 3.00
C PHE A 502 -2.98 -29.04 3.82
N ALA A 503 -2.41 -27.96 4.34
CA ALA A 503 -3.17 -26.92 5.03
C ALA A 503 -4.34 -26.35 4.20
N VAL A 504 -4.07 -26.04 2.92
CA VAL A 504 -5.08 -25.43 2.04
C VAL A 504 -6.16 -26.45 1.66
N LEU A 505 -5.77 -27.70 1.38
CA LEU A 505 -6.72 -28.79 1.17
C LEU A 505 -7.66 -28.94 2.37
N MET A 506 -7.13 -28.93 3.60
CA MET A 506 -7.96 -28.99 4.80
C MET A 506 -8.96 -27.83 4.88
N GLU A 507 -8.55 -26.60 4.57
CA GLU A 507 -9.45 -25.46 4.65
C GLU A 507 -10.57 -25.47 3.60
N VAL A 508 -10.28 -25.91 2.37
CA VAL A 508 -11.29 -26.13 1.32
C VAL A 508 -12.37 -27.13 1.78
N LEU A 509 -11.99 -28.05 2.67
CA LEU A 509 -12.88 -29.06 3.25
C LEU A 509 -13.64 -28.55 4.49
N LEU A 510 -12.98 -27.75 5.33
CA LEU A 510 -13.45 -27.41 6.68
C LEU A 510 -14.24 -26.10 6.75
N GLN A 511 -13.92 -25.09 5.94
CA GLN A 511 -14.67 -23.83 5.94
C GLN A 511 -16.15 -24.04 5.57
N PRO A 512 -16.51 -24.91 4.60
CA PRO A 512 -17.92 -25.24 4.32
C PRO A 512 -18.69 -25.77 5.53
N CYS A 513 -18.04 -26.50 6.45
CA CYS A 513 -18.66 -26.93 7.70
C CYS A 513 -19.04 -25.74 8.59
N GLY A 514 -18.12 -24.77 8.74
CA GLY A 514 -18.39 -23.55 9.51
C GLY A 514 -19.52 -22.72 8.92
N TRP A 515 -19.59 -22.61 7.60
CA TRP A 515 -20.71 -21.95 6.93
C TRP A 515 -22.03 -22.69 7.11
N LEU A 516 -22.04 -24.03 6.99
CA LEU A 516 -23.24 -24.84 7.20
C LEU A 516 -23.75 -24.74 8.63
N ALA A 517 -22.84 -24.68 9.62
CA ALA A 517 -23.18 -24.51 11.02
C ALA A 517 -23.84 -23.14 11.26
N ASP A 518 -23.25 -22.06 10.73
CA ASP A 518 -23.88 -20.73 10.77
C ASP A 518 -25.26 -20.78 10.09
N TYR A 519 -25.38 -21.33 8.88
CA TYR A 519 -26.67 -21.50 8.21
C TYR A 519 -27.70 -22.29 9.04
N ALA A 520 -27.27 -23.34 9.75
CA ALA A 520 -28.12 -24.12 10.66
C ALA A 520 -28.51 -23.36 11.93
N GLY A 521 -27.87 -22.22 12.22
CA GLY A 521 -28.17 -21.41 13.40
C GLY A 521 -27.54 -21.95 14.69
N SER A 522 -26.34 -22.51 14.62
CA SER A 522 -25.64 -23.10 15.77
C SER A 522 -25.43 -22.14 16.95
N THR A 523 -25.33 -20.84 16.67
CA THR A 523 -25.17 -19.77 17.69
C THR A 523 -26.45 -18.98 17.96
N VAL A 524 -27.54 -19.27 17.24
CA VAL A 524 -28.80 -18.52 17.35
C VAL A 524 -29.41 -18.75 18.74
N GLY A 525 -29.68 -17.65 19.44
CA GLY A 525 -30.26 -17.66 20.78
C GLY A 525 -29.26 -17.89 21.93
N ALA A 526 -27.96 -17.96 21.65
CA ALA A 526 -26.93 -18.02 22.70
C ALA A 526 -26.99 -16.78 23.62
N ALA A 527 -26.73 -16.96 24.92
CA ALA A 527 -26.73 -15.87 25.90
C ALA A 527 -25.44 -15.02 25.84
N GLU A 528 -24.35 -15.60 25.32
CA GLU A 528 -23.00 -15.04 25.25
C GLU A 528 -22.36 -15.36 23.89
N ASP A 529 -21.15 -14.83 23.66
CA ASP A 529 -20.39 -15.06 22.42
C ASP A 529 -19.83 -16.48 22.39
N LEU A 530 -20.04 -17.17 21.27
CA LEU A 530 -19.53 -18.52 21.04
C LEU A 530 -18.47 -18.53 19.94
N PHE A 531 -17.37 -19.22 20.21
CA PHE A 531 -16.21 -19.32 19.34
C PHE A 531 -16.17 -20.70 18.67
N PHE A 532 -16.00 -20.70 17.35
CA PHE A 532 -16.02 -21.89 16.51
C PHE A 532 -14.63 -22.54 16.46
N ARG A 533 -14.52 -23.83 16.80
CA ARG A 533 -13.26 -24.57 16.78
C ARG A 533 -13.46 -25.96 16.20
N ASN A 534 -12.55 -26.38 15.31
CA ASN A 534 -12.46 -27.80 14.96
C ASN A 534 -11.93 -28.57 16.18
N LEU A 535 -12.48 -29.75 16.44
CA LEU A 535 -12.11 -30.60 17.57
C LEU A 535 -11.36 -31.85 17.11
N ASP A 536 -11.81 -32.43 16.00
CA ASP A 536 -11.19 -33.58 15.38
C ASP A 536 -11.71 -33.77 13.96
N GLY A 537 -11.06 -34.65 13.22
CA GLY A 537 -11.52 -35.12 11.92
C GLY A 537 -10.67 -36.29 11.43
N SER A 538 -11.18 -36.97 10.41
CA SER A 538 -10.47 -38.05 9.75
C SER A 538 -10.93 -38.21 8.30
N GLY A 539 -10.07 -38.73 7.45
CA GLY A 539 -10.42 -38.98 6.05
C GLY A 539 -9.27 -39.56 5.24
N VAL A 540 -9.52 -39.71 3.94
CA VAL A 540 -8.55 -40.21 2.95
C VAL A 540 -8.46 -39.22 1.80
N PHE A 541 -7.24 -38.82 1.45
CA PHE A 541 -6.96 -38.05 0.23
C PHE A 541 -6.66 -39.03 -0.91
N THR A 542 -7.39 -38.94 -2.02
CA THR A 542 -7.31 -39.91 -3.13
C THR A 542 -6.58 -39.38 -4.35
N ALA A 543 -6.43 -38.07 -4.48
CA ALA A 543 -5.78 -37.42 -5.62
C ALA A 543 -5.08 -36.11 -5.23
N GLU A 544 -4.11 -35.69 -6.02
CA GLU A 544 -3.49 -34.36 -5.91
C GLU A 544 -4.35 -33.30 -6.58
N VAL A 545 -4.16 -32.05 -6.18
CA VAL A 545 -4.76 -30.87 -6.82
C VAL A 545 -3.65 -30.03 -7.42
N PRO A 546 -3.26 -30.26 -8.69
CA PRO A 546 -2.15 -29.55 -9.32
C PRO A 546 -2.55 -28.13 -9.75
N ARG A 547 -1.54 -27.29 -10.01
CA ARG A 547 -1.74 -26.04 -10.75
C ARG A 547 -2.37 -26.36 -12.11
N GLY A 548 -3.47 -25.69 -12.41
CA GLY A 548 -4.28 -25.92 -13.61
C GLY A 548 -5.65 -26.55 -13.32
N THR A 549 -5.86 -27.10 -12.11
CA THR A 549 -7.22 -27.39 -11.63
C THR A 549 -8.06 -26.12 -11.67
N HIS A 550 -9.30 -26.22 -12.14
CA HIS A 550 -10.19 -25.07 -12.27
C HIS A 550 -11.05 -24.84 -11.03
N SER A 551 -11.63 -25.91 -10.48
CA SER A 551 -12.54 -25.81 -9.34
C SER A 551 -12.50 -27.02 -8.42
N LEU A 552 -12.60 -26.78 -7.12
CA LEU A 552 -12.94 -27.80 -6.13
C LEU A 552 -14.38 -27.64 -5.68
N ARG A 553 -15.08 -28.75 -5.55
CA ARG A 553 -16.45 -28.83 -5.08
C ARG A 553 -16.53 -29.70 -3.83
N THR A 554 -16.86 -29.08 -2.71
CA THR A 554 -16.98 -29.71 -1.39
C THR A 554 -18.44 -29.82 -1.00
N ARG A 555 -18.92 -31.05 -0.82
CA ARG A 555 -20.22 -31.34 -0.22
C ARG A 555 -20.04 -31.62 1.26
N VAL A 556 -20.83 -30.95 2.11
CA VAL A 556 -20.86 -31.18 3.55
C VAL A 556 -22.29 -31.45 4.04
N GLU A 557 -22.45 -32.39 4.94
CA GLU A 557 -23.73 -32.75 5.56
C GLU A 557 -23.60 -32.78 7.09
N LEU A 558 -24.50 -32.11 7.80
CA LEU A 558 -24.57 -32.13 9.26
C LEU A 558 -25.23 -33.43 9.74
N ARG A 559 -24.43 -34.29 10.38
CA ARG A 559 -24.80 -35.67 10.76
C ARG A 559 -25.21 -35.81 12.22
N SER A 560 -24.63 -35.01 13.09
CA SER A 560 -24.91 -35.06 14.53
C SER A 560 -24.80 -33.67 15.14
N VAL A 561 -25.66 -33.42 16.13
CA VAL A 561 -25.62 -32.23 16.98
C VAL A 561 -25.76 -32.70 18.42
N ALA A 562 -24.83 -32.30 19.27
CA ALA A 562 -24.88 -32.55 20.71
C ALA A 562 -24.70 -31.23 21.46
N ARG A 563 -25.51 -31.00 22.50
CA ARG A 563 -25.27 -29.93 23.47
C ARG A 563 -24.49 -30.52 24.63
N ALA A 564 -23.22 -30.14 24.75
CA ALA A 564 -22.33 -30.68 25.78
C ALA A 564 -22.69 -30.16 27.18
N ASP A 565 -23.17 -28.91 27.26
CA ASP A 565 -23.71 -28.25 28.43
C ASP A 565 -24.75 -27.17 27.99
N SER A 566 -25.18 -26.27 28.88
CA SER A 566 -26.13 -25.20 28.54
C SER A 566 -25.57 -24.11 27.62
N HIS A 567 -24.26 -24.10 27.35
CA HIS A 567 -23.53 -23.04 26.65
C HIS A 567 -22.77 -23.53 25.41
N SER A 568 -22.52 -24.84 25.28
CA SER A 568 -21.65 -25.42 24.26
C SER A 568 -22.39 -26.37 23.30
N VAL A 569 -22.12 -26.23 22.00
CA VAL A 569 -22.69 -27.07 20.93
C VAL A 569 -21.56 -27.80 20.22
N ILE A 570 -21.73 -29.09 19.94
CA ILE A 570 -20.81 -29.94 19.18
C ILE A 570 -21.53 -30.49 17.96
N GLU A 571 -20.90 -30.42 16.81
CA GLU A 571 -21.47 -30.80 15.51
C GLU A 571 -20.51 -31.70 14.75
N VAL A 572 -21.06 -32.72 14.09
CA VAL A 572 -20.29 -33.68 13.28
C VAL A 572 -20.77 -33.59 11.84
N PHE A 573 -19.82 -33.49 10.91
CA PHE A 573 -20.07 -33.35 9.48
C PHE A 573 -19.45 -34.50 8.69
N ASP A 574 -20.18 -34.99 7.69
CA ASP A 574 -19.61 -35.81 6.62
C ASP A 574 -19.17 -34.89 5.48
N ILE A 575 -18.01 -35.18 4.87
CA ILE A 575 -17.37 -34.34 3.86
C ILE A 575 -16.95 -35.19 2.65
N ALA A 576 -17.27 -34.72 1.45
CA ALA A 576 -16.76 -35.26 0.20
C ALA A 576 -16.33 -34.13 -0.73
N CYS A 577 -15.16 -34.25 -1.38
CA CYS A 577 -14.62 -33.21 -2.25
C CYS A 577 -14.15 -33.78 -3.60
N HIS A 578 -14.44 -33.05 -4.66
CA HIS A 578 -14.01 -33.36 -6.02
C HIS A 578 -13.27 -32.17 -6.62
N ALA A 579 -12.20 -32.41 -7.37
CA ALA A 579 -11.52 -31.41 -8.19
C ALA A 579 -11.82 -31.68 -9.67
N ASP A 580 -12.42 -30.71 -10.36
CA ASP A 580 -12.83 -30.83 -11.77
C ASP A 580 -13.67 -32.11 -12.09
N GLY A 581 -14.39 -32.61 -11.09
CA GLY A 581 -15.24 -33.81 -11.17
C GLY A 581 -14.59 -35.10 -10.63
N GLU A 582 -13.28 -35.12 -10.41
CA GLU A 582 -12.56 -36.28 -9.88
C GLU A 582 -12.51 -36.27 -8.34
N PRO A 583 -12.71 -37.41 -7.65
CA PRO A 583 -12.71 -37.47 -6.19
C PRO A 583 -11.32 -37.21 -5.61
N VAL A 584 -11.24 -36.28 -4.66
CA VAL A 584 -9.99 -35.88 -3.98
C VAL A 584 -10.01 -36.22 -2.50
N PHE A 585 -11.16 -36.14 -1.83
CA PHE A 585 -11.26 -36.41 -0.39
C PHE A 585 -12.61 -37.01 0.00
N THR A 586 -12.60 -37.89 1.00
CA THR A 586 -13.79 -38.30 1.75
C THR A 586 -13.44 -38.47 3.22
N GLY A 587 -14.28 -37.97 4.11
CA GLY A 587 -14.02 -38.02 5.54
C GLY A 587 -15.11 -37.36 6.37
N SER A 588 -14.76 -37.04 7.62
CA SER A 588 -15.62 -36.37 8.58
C SER A 588 -14.84 -35.39 9.44
N ALA A 589 -15.55 -34.40 10.01
CA ALA A 589 -14.97 -33.45 10.95
C ALA A 589 -15.98 -33.11 12.07
N THR A 590 -15.45 -32.91 13.28
CA THR A 590 -16.20 -32.48 14.45
C THR A 590 -15.82 -31.04 14.79
N PHE A 591 -16.82 -30.18 14.98
CA PHE A 591 -16.64 -28.81 15.43
C PHE A 591 -17.38 -28.55 16.73
N GLY A 592 -16.92 -27.56 17.48
CA GLY A 592 -17.63 -27.07 18.66
C GLY A 592 -17.72 -25.55 18.71
N PHE A 593 -18.76 -25.08 19.36
CA PHE A 593 -19.04 -23.69 19.68
C PHE A 593 -18.97 -23.54 21.19
N PHE A 594 -18.03 -22.72 21.68
CA PHE A 594 -17.75 -22.60 23.11
C PHE A 594 -17.73 -21.15 23.57
N PRO A 595 -18.19 -20.84 24.80
CA PRO A 595 -18.00 -19.52 25.37
C PRO A 595 -16.51 -19.23 25.61
N LYS A 596 -16.13 -17.95 25.70
CA LYS A 596 -14.73 -17.54 25.91
C LYS A 596 -14.08 -18.24 27.13
N GLN A 597 -14.85 -18.39 28.20
CA GLN A 597 -14.40 -18.99 29.46
C GLN A 597 -13.98 -20.47 29.32
N ALA A 598 -14.50 -21.18 28.32
CA ALA A 598 -14.11 -22.56 28.05
C ALA A 598 -12.64 -22.71 27.62
N PHE A 599 -11.98 -21.60 27.23
CA PHE A 599 -10.58 -21.59 26.81
C PHE A 599 -9.60 -21.18 27.91
N ASP A 600 -10.06 -20.57 29.02
CA ASP A 600 -9.21 -20.04 30.08
C ASP A 600 -8.40 -21.16 30.77
N ASP A 601 -9.03 -22.32 31.00
CA ASP A 601 -8.44 -23.48 31.69
C ASP A 601 -8.37 -24.73 30.80
N GLN A 602 -8.24 -24.58 29.48
CA GLN A 602 -8.22 -25.75 28.58
C GLN A 602 -6.98 -26.63 28.84
N PRO A 603 -7.14 -27.87 29.32
CA PRO A 603 -6.01 -28.68 29.84
C PRO A 603 -5.11 -29.26 28.75
N GLY A 604 -5.49 -29.15 27.46
CA GLY A 604 -4.78 -29.83 26.38
C GLY A 604 -5.15 -31.31 26.24
N ILE A 605 -4.34 -32.04 25.48
CA ILE A 605 -4.31 -33.50 25.44
C ILE A 605 -3.36 -33.96 26.56
N PRO A 606 -3.85 -34.60 27.63
CA PRO A 606 -3.02 -34.93 28.81
C PRO A 606 -1.74 -35.69 28.44
N PRO A 607 -0.54 -35.13 28.66
CA PRO A 607 0.71 -35.81 28.39
C PRO A 607 1.10 -36.79 29.50
N THR A 608 1.75 -37.89 29.12
CA THR A 608 2.41 -38.78 30.09
C THR A 608 3.68 -38.11 30.64
N GLU A 609 4.22 -38.64 31.74
CA GLU A 609 5.53 -38.19 32.27
C GLU A 609 6.66 -38.41 31.24
N SER A 610 6.59 -39.52 30.50
CA SER A 610 7.51 -39.82 29.39
C SER A 610 7.39 -38.79 28.26
N ASP A 611 6.18 -38.35 27.92
CA ASP A 611 5.98 -37.33 26.87
C ASP A 611 6.63 -35.99 27.28
N ARG A 612 6.49 -35.60 28.55
CA ARG A 612 7.11 -34.38 29.09
C ARG A 612 8.63 -34.49 29.15
N ALA A 613 9.16 -35.66 29.51
CA ALA A 613 10.60 -35.92 29.49
C ALA A 613 11.16 -35.83 28.06
N ALA A 614 10.48 -36.46 27.09
CA ALA A 614 10.84 -36.42 25.68
C ALA A 614 10.83 -35.00 25.11
N LEU A 615 9.82 -34.19 25.45
CA LEU A 615 9.71 -32.80 25.00
C LEU A 615 10.92 -31.95 25.44
N ASN A 616 11.45 -32.20 26.64
CA ASN A 616 12.55 -31.44 27.24
C ASN A 616 13.92 -32.13 27.09
N GLU A 617 14.00 -33.23 26.34
CA GLU A 617 15.26 -33.97 26.22
C GLU A 617 16.30 -33.11 25.47
N PRO A 618 17.49 -32.88 26.04
CA PRO A 618 18.53 -32.08 25.40
C PRO A 618 19.09 -32.81 24.18
N HIS A 619 19.47 -32.06 23.15
CA HIS A 619 20.09 -32.61 21.96
C HIS A 619 20.95 -31.56 21.25
N ASP A 620 22.14 -31.94 20.77
CA ASP A 620 23.09 -31.00 20.17
C ASP A 620 22.77 -30.66 18.69
N PHE A 621 21.85 -31.41 18.07
CA PHE A 621 21.40 -31.14 16.71
C PHE A 621 20.43 -29.96 16.66
N ALA A 622 20.84 -28.89 15.99
CA ALA A 622 19.99 -27.76 15.66
C ALA A 622 20.12 -27.42 14.17
N VAL A 623 18.99 -27.20 13.49
CA VAL A 623 18.94 -26.64 12.14
C VAL A 623 18.02 -25.43 12.16
N ASP A 624 18.58 -24.26 11.87
CA ASP A 624 17.83 -23.02 11.72
C ASP A 624 17.25 -22.94 10.30
N LEU A 625 15.94 -23.15 10.17
CA LEU A 625 15.21 -23.12 8.90
C LEU A 625 14.85 -21.69 8.48
N SER A 626 14.83 -20.73 9.40
CA SER A 626 14.64 -19.30 9.07
C SER A 626 15.73 -18.77 8.12
N ARG A 627 16.94 -19.36 8.19
CA ARG A 627 18.07 -19.09 7.28
C ARG A 627 17.99 -19.79 5.93
N ARG A 628 16.94 -20.58 5.70
CA ARG A 628 16.65 -21.31 4.45
C ARG A 628 17.85 -22.12 3.91
N PRO A 629 18.42 -23.05 4.69
CA PRO A 629 19.52 -23.88 4.25
C PRO A 629 19.18 -24.63 2.94
N ALA A 630 20.04 -24.50 1.92
CA ALA A 630 19.81 -25.05 0.58
C ALA A 630 19.47 -26.55 0.56
N ARG A 631 20.05 -27.33 1.48
CA ARG A 631 19.75 -28.77 1.65
C ARG A 631 18.27 -29.08 1.87
N TYR A 632 17.55 -28.20 2.56
CA TYR A 632 16.16 -28.43 2.96
C TYR A 632 15.18 -27.52 2.22
N CYS A 633 15.65 -26.35 1.77
CA CYS A 633 14.80 -25.30 1.19
C CYS A 633 15.08 -25.02 -0.29
N GLY A 634 16.10 -25.64 -0.89
CA GLY A 634 16.48 -25.49 -2.30
C GLY A 634 16.26 -26.77 -3.12
N GLY A 635 16.35 -26.65 -4.44
CA GLY A 635 16.19 -27.78 -5.36
C GLY A 635 14.73 -28.25 -5.57
N PRO A 636 14.52 -29.34 -6.32
CA PRO A 636 13.19 -29.83 -6.70
C PRO A 636 12.44 -30.48 -5.52
N LEU A 637 13.14 -31.15 -4.61
CA LEU A 637 12.59 -31.67 -3.36
C LEU A 637 12.98 -30.76 -2.21
N ARG A 638 12.02 -29.97 -1.73
CA ARG A 638 12.26 -28.95 -0.69
C ARG A 638 11.04 -28.75 0.21
N LEU A 639 11.30 -28.19 1.39
CA LEU A 639 10.27 -27.63 2.26
C LEU A 639 9.63 -26.40 1.64
N ALA A 640 8.50 -25.99 2.23
CA ALA A 640 7.74 -24.82 1.80
C ALA A 640 8.55 -23.50 1.87
N GLY A 641 8.11 -22.52 1.09
CA GLY A 641 8.59 -21.14 1.10
C GLY A 641 8.10 -20.36 2.32
N PRO A 642 8.63 -19.14 2.53
CA PRO A 642 8.53 -18.44 3.82
C PRO A 642 7.11 -18.19 4.33
N MET A 643 6.13 -17.99 3.45
CA MET A 643 4.76 -17.73 3.87
C MET A 643 4.06 -18.99 4.43
N LEU A 644 4.46 -20.18 3.95
CA LEU A 644 3.85 -21.48 4.28
C LEU A 644 4.75 -22.35 5.17
N LEU A 645 6.02 -21.98 5.36
CA LEU A 645 6.93 -22.69 6.26
C LEU A 645 6.50 -22.45 7.71
N MET A 646 6.04 -23.50 8.38
CA MET A 646 5.51 -23.46 9.74
C MET A 646 6.51 -23.98 10.78
N LEU A 647 7.81 -23.88 10.46
CA LEU A 647 8.93 -24.32 11.29
C LEU A 647 10.07 -23.29 11.21
N ASP A 648 10.50 -22.73 12.34
CA ASP A 648 11.68 -21.86 12.38
C ASP A 648 12.95 -22.67 12.52
N ARG A 649 12.89 -23.77 13.28
CA ARG A 649 14.07 -24.57 13.62
C ARG A 649 13.73 -25.98 14.02
N VAL A 650 14.62 -26.91 13.70
CA VAL A 650 14.61 -28.29 14.21
C VAL A 650 15.60 -28.37 15.36
N THR A 651 15.15 -28.70 16.57
CA THR A 651 15.94 -28.66 17.82
C THR A 651 16.22 -30.05 18.40
N GLY A 652 15.87 -31.13 17.69
CA GLY A 652 16.20 -32.49 18.09
C GLY A 652 15.97 -33.52 16.99
N PHE A 653 16.87 -34.50 16.90
CA PHE A 653 16.77 -35.64 16.00
C PHE A 653 17.41 -36.88 16.64
N TRP A 654 16.59 -37.80 17.12
CA TRP A 654 17.02 -39.04 17.78
C TRP A 654 16.69 -40.24 16.89
N PRO A 655 17.62 -40.75 16.07
CA PRO A 655 17.33 -41.72 15.01
C PRO A 655 16.87 -43.10 15.51
N GLU A 656 17.21 -43.49 16.74
CA GLU A 656 16.88 -44.80 17.33
C GLU A 656 15.79 -44.71 18.41
N SER A 657 15.17 -43.55 18.58
CA SER A 657 14.11 -43.31 19.56
C SER A 657 12.71 -43.43 18.94
N GLY A 658 11.68 -43.16 19.75
CA GLY A 658 10.28 -43.35 19.39
C GLY A 658 9.81 -44.78 19.68
N VAL A 659 8.49 -44.98 19.73
CA VAL A 659 7.89 -46.27 20.11
C VAL A 659 8.33 -47.43 19.18
N ALA A 660 8.52 -47.14 17.89
CA ALA A 660 9.00 -48.12 16.91
C ALA A 660 10.53 -48.19 16.81
N GLY A 661 11.27 -47.32 17.50
CA GLY A 661 12.73 -47.22 17.40
C GLY A 661 13.24 -46.72 16.03
N LEU A 662 12.37 -46.07 15.24
CA LEU A 662 12.66 -45.62 13.87
C LEU A 662 13.00 -44.12 13.77
N GLY A 663 12.92 -43.40 14.89
CA GLY A 663 13.29 -42.00 14.96
C GLY A 663 12.28 -41.15 15.71
N ARG A 664 12.78 -40.12 16.39
CA ARG A 664 12.00 -39.03 16.96
C ARG A 664 12.59 -37.68 16.57
N LEU A 665 11.75 -36.68 16.33
CA LEU A 665 12.13 -35.32 15.97
C LEU A 665 11.44 -34.29 16.86
N ARG A 666 12.11 -33.16 17.06
CA ARG A 666 11.55 -31.96 17.68
C ARG A 666 11.87 -30.73 16.85
N ALA A 667 10.87 -29.88 16.64
CA ALA A 667 11.01 -28.58 15.99
C ALA A 667 10.22 -27.50 16.73
N GLU A 668 10.52 -26.25 16.43
CA GLU A 668 9.96 -25.08 17.09
C GLU A 668 9.58 -23.99 16.07
N LEU A 669 8.56 -23.22 16.43
CA LEU A 669 8.08 -22.03 15.73
C LEU A 669 7.77 -20.95 16.78
N ASP A 670 8.37 -19.78 16.63
CA ASP A 670 8.01 -18.61 17.43
C ASP A 670 6.64 -18.07 16.99
N VAL A 671 5.80 -17.74 17.96
CA VAL A 671 4.48 -17.17 17.68
C VAL A 671 4.64 -15.66 17.47
N ASP A 672 4.49 -15.23 16.22
CA ASP A 672 4.43 -13.81 15.86
C ASP A 672 2.98 -13.32 15.78
N ALA A 673 2.61 -12.38 16.65
CA ALA A 673 1.29 -11.77 16.68
C ALA A 673 0.94 -10.98 15.40
N ASP A 674 1.94 -10.58 14.59
CA ASP A 674 1.75 -9.91 13.30
C ASP A 674 1.56 -10.88 12.12
N ALA A 675 1.72 -12.19 12.37
CA ALA A 675 1.64 -13.23 11.34
C ALA A 675 0.33 -13.14 10.53
N TRP A 676 0.46 -13.29 9.21
CA TRP A 676 -0.62 -13.06 8.25
C TRP A 676 -1.89 -13.87 8.54
N TYR A 677 -1.71 -15.09 9.07
CA TYR A 677 -2.83 -16.01 9.34
C TYR A 677 -3.71 -15.54 10.50
N PHE A 678 -3.21 -14.74 11.45
CA PHE A 678 -4.06 -14.19 12.52
C PHE A 678 -5.06 -13.17 11.98
N LYS A 679 -4.66 -12.40 10.95
CA LYS A 679 -5.53 -11.44 10.24
C LYS A 679 -6.46 -12.12 9.24
N ALA A 680 -6.04 -13.27 8.69
CA ALA A 680 -6.80 -13.98 7.67
C ALA A 680 -7.80 -14.99 8.24
N HIS A 681 -7.55 -15.60 9.41
CA HIS A 681 -8.34 -16.76 9.86
C HIS A 681 -9.71 -16.40 10.46
N PHE A 682 -9.81 -15.63 11.54
CA PHE A 682 -11.11 -15.17 12.05
C PHE A 682 -11.02 -13.73 12.54
N TYR A 683 -11.68 -12.83 11.82
CA TYR A 683 -11.84 -11.44 12.24
C TYR A 683 -12.57 -11.36 13.60
N GLU A 684 -12.10 -10.50 14.50
CA GLU A 684 -12.54 -10.38 15.91
C GLU A 684 -12.18 -11.59 16.83
N ASP A 685 -11.57 -12.66 16.31
CA ASP A 685 -11.14 -13.87 17.05
C ASP A 685 -9.79 -14.41 16.53
N PRO A 686 -8.67 -13.68 16.75
CA PRO A 686 -7.40 -14.06 16.16
C PRO A 686 -6.86 -15.37 16.76
N VAL A 687 -6.78 -16.40 15.93
CA VAL A 687 -6.28 -17.73 16.29
C VAL A 687 -5.59 -18.35 15.08
N GLN A 688 -4.51 -19.10 15.28
CA GLN A 688 -3.85 -19.83 14.20
C GLN A 688 -4.81 -20.91 13.64
N PRO A 689 -4.94 -21.05 12.31
CA PRO A 689 -5.64 -22.16 11.70
C PRO A 689 -5.05 -23.51 12.14
N GLY A 690 -5.90 -24.45 12.56
CA GLY A 690 -5.45 -25.81 12.90
C GLY A 690 -4.80 -26.53 11.71
N SER A 691 -5.26 -26.22 10.50
CA SER A 691 -4.67 -26.68 9.24
C SER A 691 -3.19 -26.32 9.10
N LEU A 692 -2.75 -25.14 9.55
CA LEU A 692 -1.34 -24.75 9.53
C LEU A 692 -0.51 -25.45 10.61
N GLY A 693 -1.10 -25.74 11.77
CA GLY A 693 -0.40 -26.56 12.77
C GLY A 693 -0.24 -28.01 12.31
N ASN A 694 -1.21 -28.56 11.58
CA ASN A 694 -1.09 -29.87 10.94
C ASN A 694 0.00 -29.89 9.85
N GLU A 695 0.07 -28.83 9.05
CA GLU A 695 1.12 -28.62 8.07
C GLU A 695 2.51 -28.54 8.73
N ALA A 696 2.65 -27.90 9.90
CA ALA A 696 3.92 -27.89 10.64
C ALA A 696 4.42 -29.31 10.98
N VAL A 697 3.51 -30.18 11.43
CA VAL A 697 3.82 -31.60 11.72
C VAL A 697 4.21 -32.35 10.44
N LEU A 698 3.50 -32.12 9.33
CA LEU A 698 3.82 -32.69 8.02
C LEU A 698 5.20 -32.25 7.51
N GLN A 699 5.53 -30.97 7.65
CA GLN A 699 6.82 -30.42 7.24
C GLN A 699 7.97 -31.00 8.06
N LEU A 700 7.75 -31.35 9.33
CA LEU A 700 8.76 -32.06 10.13
C LEU A 700 9.00 -33.49 9.61
N LEU A 701 7.96 -34.15 9.08
CA LEU A 701 8.08 -35.44 8.41
C LEU A 701 8.78 -35.32 7.03
N GLN A 702 8.52 -34.25 6.28
CA GLN A 702 9.27 -33.93 5.07
C GLN A 702 10.76 -33.69 5.38
N PHE A 703 11.05 -32.95 6.46
CA PHE A 703 12.41 -32.73 6.94
C PHE A 703 13.10 -34.06 7.27
N PHE A 704 12.41 -35.00 7.91
CA PHE A 704 12.94 -36.34 8.18
C PHE A 704 13.39 -37.05 6.89
N LEU A 705 12.56 -37.06 5.83
CA LEU A 705 12.91 -37.68 4.54
C LEU A 705 14.10 -37.00 3.85
N LEU A 706 14.18 -35.67 3.90
CA LEU A 706 15.34 -34.89 3.40
C LEU A 706 16.61 -35.17 4.20
N LYS A 707 16.48 -35.34 5.53
CA LYS A 707 17.60 -35.59 6.43
C LYS A 707 18.18 -36.99 6.24
N THR A 708 17.32 -38.00 6.08
CA THR A 708 17.72 -39.41 5.91
C THR A 708 18.13 -39.75 4.48
N GLY A 709 17.87 -38.86 3.52
CA GLY A 709 18.29 -39.03 2.13
C GLY A 709 17.43 -40.05 1.38
N ALA A 710 16.13 -40.11 1.67
CA ALA A 710 15.15 -41.00 1.04
C ALA A 710 14.86 -40.68 -0.45
N VAL A 711 15.85 -40.14 -1.18
CA VAL A 711 15.74 -39.61 -2.55
C VAL A 711 16.44 -40.47 -3.59
N GLN A 712 17.10 -41.56 -3.17
CA GLN A 712 17.84 -42.43 -4.09
C GLN A 712 16.89 -43.09 -5.10
N GLY A 713 17.14 -42.86 -6.39
CA GLY A 713 16.39 -43.45 -7.50
C GLY A 713 15.39 -42.54 -8.21
N PHE A 714 15.22 -41.29 -7.75
CA PHE A 714 14.38 -40.28 -8.42
C PHE A 714 15.22 -39.32 -9.27
N THR A 715 14.71 -38.94 -10.44
CA THR A 715 15.36 -38.00 -11.36
C THR A 715 14.99 -36.55 -11.05
N ASN A 716 13.72 -36.31 -10.71
CA ASN A 716 13.12 -35.04 -10.37
C ASN A 716 12.19 -35.21 -9.14
N PRO A 717 12.74 -35.51 -7.95
CA PRO A 717 11.94 -35.83 -6.78
C PRO A 717 11.10 -34.64 -6.31
N ARG A 718 9.87 -34.91 -5.90
CA ARG A 718 9.00 -33.95 -5.21
C ARG A 718 8.19 -34.65 -4.11
N PHE A 719 7.67 -33.88 -3.16
CA PHE A 719 6.68 -34.39 -2.21
C PHE A 719 5.28 -34.44 -2.85
N GLU A 720 4.48 -35.43 -2.44
CA GLU A 720 3.02 -35.34 -2.52
C GLU A 720 2.50 -34.30 -1.50
N PRO A 721 1.28 -33.74 -1.67
CA PRO A 721 0.67 -32.86 -0.67
C PRO A 721 0.57 -33.48 0.72
N VAL A 722 0.18 -34.75 0.75
CA VAL A 722 0.10 -35.68 1.88
C VAL A 722 0.07 -37.07 1.26
N MET A 723 0.46 -38.12 1.97
CA MET A 723 0.44 -39.48 1.41
C MET A 723 -0.98 -39.87 0.97
N LEU A 724 -1.15 -40.04 -0.34
CA LEU A 724 -2.45 -40.39 -0.94
C LEU A 724 -2.80 -41.85 -0.71
N GLY A 725 -4.09 -42.11 -0.49
CA GLY A 725 -4.68 -43.45 -0.31
C GLY A 725 -4.66 -43.95 1.14
N GLU A 726 -3.96 -43.27 2.04
CA GLU A 726 -3.86 -43.64 3.45
C GLU A 726 -4.82 -42.82 4.33
N PRO A 727 -5.44 -43.44 5.36
CA PRO A 727 -6.29 -42.71 6.29
C PRO A 727 -5.45 -41.89 7.27
N ILE A 728 -5.86 -40.63 7.45
CA ILE A 728 -5.30 -39.69 8.42
C ILE A 728 -6.38 -39.26 9.41
N ALA A 729 -5.98 -39.02 10.66
CA ALA A 729 -6.83 -38.43 11.69
C ALA A 729 -6.10 -37.32 12.43
N TRP A 730 -6.82 -36.27 12.82
CA TRP A 730 -6.31 -35.18 13.64
C TRP A 730 -7.25 -34.88 14.79
N LYS A 731 -6.68 -34.38 15.89
CA LYS A 731 -7.38 -34.03 17.11
C LYS A 731 -6.81 -32.75 17.70
N TYR A 732 -7.71 -31.85 18.11
CA TYR A 732 -7.38 -30.56 18.73
C TYR A 732 -8.04 -30.43 20.10
N ARG A 733 -7.25 -30.13 21.14
CA ARG A 733 -7.74 -29.81 22.49
C ARG A 733 -7.06 -28.54 23.02
N GLY A 734 -6.92 -27.55 22.16
CA GLY A 734 -6.21 -26.30 22.43
C GLY A 734 -6.19 -25.38 21.22
N GLN A 735 -5.59 -24.21 21.37
CA GLN A 735 -5.45 -23.22 20.31
C GLN A 735 -4.14 -22.45 20.45
N VAL A 736 -3.66 -21.87 19.35
CA VAL A 736 -2.53 -20.93 19.33
C VAL A 736 -3.09 -19.53 19.08
N VAL A 737 -2.91 -18.61 20.03
CA VAL A 737 -3.38 -17.22 19.97
C VAL A 737 -2.19 -16.26 19.99
N PRO A 738 -2.36 -14.97 19.61
CA PRO A 738 -1.24 -14.02 19.48
C PRO A 738 -0.39 -13.78 20.73
N THR A 739 -0.89 -14.12 21.92
CA THR A 739 -0.17 -13.93 23.19
C THR A 739 0.73 -15.11 23.58
N HIS A 740 0.57 -16.27 22.93
CA HIS A 740 1.49 -17.38 23.13
C HIS A 740 2.87 -17.04 22.56
N ARG A 741 3.91 -17.78 22.96
CA ARG A 741 5.29 -17.46 22.57
C ARG A 741 5.93 -18.53 21.71
N LEU A 742 5.71 -19.80 22.04
CA LEU A 742 6.42 -20.90 21.41
C LEU A 742 5.47 -22.04 21.06
N VAL A 743 5.52 -22.46 19.81
CA VAL A 743 4.97 -23.73 19.35
C VAL A 743 6.10 -24.74 19.26
N THR A 744 5.91 -25.93 19.84
CA THR A 744 6.85 -27.06 19.73
C THR A 744 6.16 -28.23 19.05
N ILE A 745 6.78 -28.75 18.00
CA ILE A 745 6.30 -29.87 17.20
C ILE A 745 7.16 -31.09 17.57
N GLN A 746 6.51 -32.21 17.88
CA GLN A 746 7.15 -33.49 18.11
C GLN A 746 6.63 -34.52 17.12
N LEU A 747 7.52 -35.38 16.63
CA LEU A 747 7.21 -36.42 15.67
C LEU A 747 7.91 -37.73 16.07
N ASP A 748 7.16 -38.83 16.11
CA ASP A 748 7.68 -40.19 16.31
C ASP A 748 7.43 -40.99 15.03
N ILE A 749 8.48 -41.50 14.40
CA ILE A 749 8.40 -42.28 13.16
C ILE A 749 7.86 -43.68 13.47
N THR A 750 6.83 -44.10 12.73
CA THR A 750 6.15 -45.39 12.93
C THR A 750 6.48 -46.42 11.87
N ASP A 751 6.76 -45.99 10.64
CA ASP A 751 7.15 -46.89 9.54
C ASP A 751 7.93 -46.13 8.45
N ILE A 752 8.81 -46.83 7.73
CA ILE A 752 9.69 -46.26 6.71
C ILE A 752 9.78 -47.23 5.52
N GLY A 753 9.67 -46.70 4.30
CA GLY A 753 10.00 -47.44 3.09
C GLY A 753 10.74 -46.60 2.05
N PRO A 754 10.98 -47.14 0.85
CA PRO A 754 11.70 -46.42 -0.20
C PRO A 754 10.95 -45.16 -0.63
N GLY A 755 11.47 -43.98 -0.25
CA GLY A 755 10.88 -42.69 -0.59
C GLY A 755 9.65 -42.30 0.23
N TRP A 756 9.32 -42.99 1.33
CA TRP A 756 8.17 -42.62 2.16
C TRP A 756 8.37 -42.95 3.65
N ALA A 757 7.61 -42.27 4.50
CA ALA A 757 7.56 -42.55 5.94
C ALA A 757 6.17 -42.23 6.51
N THR A 758 5.84 -42.87 7.62
CA THR A 758 4.66 -42.55 8.44
C THR A 758 5.07 -42.22 9.87
N ALA A 759 4.26 -41.42 10.57
CA ALA A 759 4.54 -40.97 11.91
C ALA A 759 3.29 -40.65 12.74
N GLU A 760 3.49 -40.61 14.05
CA GLU A 760 2.60 -39.95 15.01
C GLU A 760 3.17 -38.58 15.35
N GLY A 761 2.32 -37.55 15.36
CA GLY A 761 2.76 -36.17 15.55
C GLY A 761 1.97 -35.42 16.60
N TRP A 762 2.64 -34.56 17.35
CA TRP A 762 2.04 -33.73 18.39
C TRP A 762 2.50 -32.29 18.27
N LEU A 763 1.59 -31.36 18.57
CA LEU A 763 1.89 -29.94 18.65
C LEU A 763 1.60 -29.44 20.06
N TRP A 764 2.56 -28.71 20.59
CA TRP A 764 2.53 -28.08 21.90
C TRP A 764 2.58 -26.56 21.73
N VAL A 765 1.91 -25.84 22.62
CA VAL A 765 2.04 -24.39 22.73
C VAL A 765 2.38 -24.04 24.17
N ASP A 766 3.47 -23.31 24.38
CA ASP A 766 3.99 -22.94 25.71
C ASP A 766 4.00 -24.14 26.70
N GLY A 767 4.44 -25.31 26.22
CA GLY A 767 4.55 -26.55 27.02
C GLY A 767 3.23 -27.31 27.26
N ARG A 768 2.11 -26.86 26.68
CA ARG A 768 0.81 -27.56 26.71
C ARG A 768 0.57 -28.30 25.39
N ARG A 769 0.35 -29.62 25.44
CA ARG A 769 0.05 -30.44 24.25
C ARG A 769 -1.36 -30.15 23.78
N ILE A 770 -1.53 -29.69 22.55
CA ILE A 770 -2.83 -29.29 22.02
C ILE A 770 -3.27 -30.11 20.82
N TYR A 771 -2.36 -30.55 19.94
CA TYR A 771 -2.72 -31.34 18.75
C TYR A 771 -2.16 -32.76 18.82
N HIS A 772 -2.85 -33.67 18.14
CA HIS A 772 -2.38 -35.02 17.83
C HIS A 772 -2.80 -35.39 16.42
N LEU A 773 -1.84 -35.73 15.57
CA LEU A 773 -2.05 -36.28 14.24
C LEU A 773 -1.62 -37.74 14.25
N SER A 774 -2.55 -38.61 13.86
CA SER A 774 -2.33 -40.06 13.83
C SER A 774 -2.20 -40.53 12.39
N ARG A 775 -1.28 -41.47 12.17
CA ARG A 775 -1.00 -42.07 10.85
C ARG A 775 -0.66 -41.04 9.77
N LEU A 776 0.09 -40.00 10.14
CA LEU A 776 0.55 -38.99 9.19
C LEU A 776 1.57 -39.61 8.24
N GLY A 777 1.29 -39.60 6.94
CA GLY A 777 2.17 -40.15 5.92
C GLY A 777 2.72 -39.08 4.97
N MET A 778 3.98 -39.26 4.53
CA MET A 778 4.60 -38.46 3.48
C MET A 778 5.36 -39.36 2.50
N ARG A 779 5.29 -39.01 1.21
CA ARG A 779 5.90 -39.76 0.12
C ARG A 779 6.57 -38.82 -0.90
N VAL A 780 7.72 -39.26 -1.38
CA VAL A 780 8.45 -38.69 -2.51
C VAL A 780 8.01 -39.41 -3.78
N VAL A 781 7.70 -38.64 -4.81
CA VAL A 781 7.30 -39.13 -6.14
C VAL A 781 8.14 -38.48 -7.24
N GLU A 782 8.15 -39.10 -8.42
CA GLU A 782 8.82 -38.57 -9.60
C GLU A 782 8.03 -37.38 -10.18
N GLY A 783 8.74 -36.32 -10.56
CA GLY A 783 8.18 -35.15 -11.24
C GLY A 783 8.02 -35.37 -12.74
N ASP A 784 7.15 -34.60 -13.39
CA ASP A 784 6.91 -34.67 -14.84
C ASP A 784 8.16 -34.25 -15.66
N PRO A 785 8.75 -35.14 -16.50
CA PRO A 785 9.92 -34.84 -17.33
C PRO A 785 9.67 -33.81 -18.43
N ASP A 786 8.43 -33.68 -18.94
CA ASP A 786 8.10 -32.80 -20.07
C ASP A 786 8.00 -31.32 -19.66
N ARG A 787 8.10 -31.00 -18.37
CA ARG A 787 8.22 -29.63 -17.86
C ARG A 787 9.66 -29.11 -17.79
N THR A 788 10.65 -29.86 -18.31
CA THR A 788 12.08 -29.49 -18.23
C THR A 788 12.84 -29.55 -19.57
N SER A 789 12.94 -28.41 -20.27
CA SER A 789 14.11 -28.08 -21.10
C SER A 789 14.52 -26.60 -21.07
N ALA A 790 13.74 -25.76 -20.39
CA ALA A 790 14.15 -24.44 -19.93
C ALA A 790 13.26 -24.11 -18.71
N ALA A 791 13.84 -23.64 -17.62
CA ALA A 791 13.01 -23.14 -16.51
C ALA A 791 12.59 -21.71 -16.86
N GLU A 792 11.31 -21.53 -17.19
CA GLU A 792 10.72 -20.21 -17.40
C GLU A 792 10.03 -19.73 -16.11
N ALA A 793 10.34 -18.51 -15.67
CA ALA A 793 9.67 -17.88 -14.55
C ALA A 793 9.18 -16.48 -14.92
N ASP A 794 7.90 -16.21 -14.65
CA ASP A 794 7.25 -14.93 -14.90
C ASP A 794 7.17 -14.08 -13.63
N HIS A 795 7.75 -12.89 -13.68
CA HIS A 795 7.69 -11.86 -12.64
C HIS A 795 6.85 -10.69 -13.15
N LEU A 796 5.84 -10.27 -12.38
CA LEU A 796 5.09 -9.06 -12.70
C LEU A 796 5.72 -7.89 -11.95
N LEU A 797 6.07 -6.83 -12.67
CA LEU A 797 6.36 -5.53 -12.08
C LEU A 797 5.19 -4.61 -12.34
N ASP A 798 4.63 -4.03 -11.28
CA ASP A 798 3.54 -3.08 -11.37
C ASP A 798 3.97 -1.79 -10.66
N PRO A 799 4.17 -0.66 -11.37
CA PRO A 799 4.62 0.58 -10.75
C PRO A 799 3.63 1.13 -9.70
N ALA A 800 2.38 0.64 -9.66
CA ALA A 800 1.43 0.95 -8.59
C ALA A 800 1.70 0.19 -7.28
N VAL A 801 2.48 -0.90 -7.32
CA VAL A 801 2.86 -1.76 -6.19
C VAL A 801 4.35 -1.60 -5.88
N ASP A 802 5.18 -1.76 -6.91
CA ASP A 802 6.63 -1.62 -6.91
C ASP A 802 7.02 -0.14 -7.01
N THR A 803 6.60 0.65 -6.01
CA THR A 803 6.69 2.13 -6.02
C THR A 803 8.13 2.64 -6.14
N TRP A 804 9.12 1.84 -5.73
CA TRP A 804 10.55 2.14 -5.89
C TRP A 804 10.97 2.32 -7.36
N ILE A 805 10.28 1.68 -8.32
CA ILE A 805 10.54 1.87 -9.76
C ILE A 805 10.27 3.31 -10.17
N GLY A 806 9.30 3.96 -9.52
CA GLY A 806 8.97 5.37 -9.73
C GLY A 806 10.13 6.32 -9.45
N ASP A 807 11.13 5.89 -8.67
CA ASP A 807 12.33 6.66 -8.31
C ASP A 807 13.52 6.41 -9.26
N HIS A 808 13.38 5.58 -10.29
CA HIS A 808 14.42 5.43 -11.32
C HIS A 808 13.91 5.92 -12.68
N ARG A 809 14.27 7.16 -13.04
CA ARG A 809 13.79 7.84 -14.27
C ARG A 809 14.96 8.38 -15.10
N PRO A 810 15.58 7.61 -16.01
CA PRO A 810 16.76 8.04 -16.77
C PRO A 810 16.61 9.36 -17.53
N ASN A 811 15.37 9.69 -17.93
CA ASN A 811 15.02 10.94 -18.60
C ASN A 811 14.28 11.94 -17.68
N TRP A 812 14.30 11.74 -16.36
CA TRP A 812 13.58 12.49 -15.32
C TRP A 812 12.04 12.36 -15.31
N MET A 813 11.46 11.65 -16.27
CA MET A 813 10.02 11.64 -16.50
C MET A 813 9.42 10.23 -16.43
N THR A 814 9.97 9.31 -17.22
CA THR A 814 9.44 7.96 -17.41
C THR A 814 10.17 6.98 -16.49
N PRO A 815 9.46 6.26 -15.61
CA PRO A 815 10.04 5.18 -14.83
C PRO A 815 10.59 4.07 -15.73
N ALA A 816 11.78 3.56 -15.41
CA ALA A 816 12.40 2.47 -16.15
C ALA A 816 13.07 1.48 -15.19
N LEU A 817 13.15 0.21 -15.59
CA LEU A 817 13.85 -0.82 -14.81
C LEU A 817 15.38 -0.58 -14.83
N PRO A 818 16.07 -0.49 -13.68
CA PRO A 818 17.52 -0.34 -13.64
C PRO A 818 18.25 -1.56 -14.22
N ALA A 819 19.44 -1.33 -14.76
CA ALA A 819 20.28 -2.41 -15.31
C ALA A 819 20.70 -3.40 -14.22
N MET A 820 21.10 -2.90 -13.03
CA MET A 820 21.48 -3.77 -11.91
C MET A 820 20.29 -4.54 -11.35
N SER A 821 19.06 -4.02 -11.45
CA SER A 821 17.85 -4.79 -11.14
C SER A 821 17.58 -5.90 -12.16
N THR A 822 17.89 -5.67 -13.44
CA THR A 822 17.78 -6.71 -14.47
C THR A 822 18.83 -7.81 -14.28
N LEU A 823 20.06 -7.43 -13.90
CA LEU A 823 21.14 -8.35 -13.56
C LEU A 823 20.78 -9.20 -12.32
N ASP A 824 20.14 -8.60 -11.32
CA ASP A 824 19.64 -9.33 -10.15
C ASP A 824 18.59 -10.39 -10.52
N LEU A 825 17.67 -10.09 -11.43
CA LEU A 825 16.71 -11.07 -11.93
C LEU A 825 17.40 -12.25 -12.61
N VAL A 826 18.47 -11.99 -13.37
CA VAL A 826 19.28 -13.03 -14.00
C VAL A 826 19.92 -13.94 -12.94
N VAL A 827 20.58 -13.35 -11.96
CA VAL A 827 21.27 -14.11 -10.90
C VAL A 827 20.26 -14.88 -10.04
N ARG A 828 19.15 -14.26 -9.68
CA ARG A 828 18.07 -14.91 -8.92
C ARG A 828 17.50 -16.11 -9.66
N ALA A 829 17.17 -15.96 -10.95
CA ALA A 829 16.65 -17.07 -11.75
C ALA A 829 17.64 -18.25 -11.83
N ALA A 830 18.93 -17.97 -11.99
CA ALA A 830 19.98 -18.98 -11.98
C ALA A 830 20.14 -19.67 -10.61
N ALA A 831 20.10 -18.91 -9.51
CA ALA A 831 20.19 -19.44 -8.16
C ALA A 831 18.96 -20.31 -7.81
N ASP A 832 17.75 -19.83 -8.13
CA ASP A 832 16.50 -20.55 -7.91
C ASP A 832 16.46 -21.85 -8.74
N TYR A 833 16.99 -21.83 -9.97
CA TYR A 833 17.07 -22.99 -10.84
C TYR A 833 18.10 -24.04 -10.38
N SER A 834 19.32 -23.61 -10.00
CA SER A 834 20.40 -24.54 -9.63
C SER A 834 20.35 -25.01 -8.19
N GLY A 835 19.81 -24.20 -7.28
CA GLY A 835 19.96 -24.42 -5.83
C GLY A 835 21.41 -24.23 -5.32
N GLU A 836 22.31 -23.74 -6.16
CA GLU A 836 23.73 -23.51 -5.87
C GLU A 836 24.00 -22.00 -5.68
N PRO A 837 24.97 -21.61 -4.83
CA PRO A 837 25.35 -20.21 -4.70
C PRO A 837 25.98 -19.71 -5.99
N VAL A 838 25.49 -18.56 -6.49
CA VAL A 838 26.07 -17.87 -7.64
C VAL A 838 27.34 -17.15 -7.20
N THR A 839 28.42 -17.32 -7.94
CA THR A 839 29.72 -16.72 -7.62
C THR A 839 30.20 -15.73 -8.65
N GLY A 840 29.57 -15.70 -9.83
CA GLY A 840 29.82 -14.66 -10.80
C GLY A 840 28.84 -14.62 -11.96
N VAL A 841 28.95 -13.55 -12.74
CA VAL A 841 28.24 -13.34 -14.00
C VAL A 841 29.25 -12.92 -15.05
N ARG A 842 29.09 -13.40 -16.27
CA ARG A 842 29.83 -12.96 -17.46
C ARG A 842 28.87 -12.59 -18.56
N ASP A 843 29.34 -11.71 -19.45
CA ASP A 843 28.65 -11.37 -20.68
C ASP A 843 27.20 -10.90 -20.45
N PHE A 844 26.94 -10.21 -19.33
CA PHE A 844 25.65 -9.56 -19.15
C PHE A 844 25.53 -8.44 -20.19
N ARG A 845 24.49 -8.50 -21.01
CA ARG A 845 24.19 -7.54 -22.06
C ARG A 845 22.75 -7.08 -21.91
N LEU A 846 22.55 -5.78 -21.67
CA LEU A 846 21.25 -5.14 -21.70
C LEU A 846 20.96 -4.73 -23.15
N GLN A 847 19.97 -5.36 -23.77
CA GLN A 847 19.65 -5.14 -25.18
C GLN A 847 18.84 -3.87 -25.39
N ARG A 848 18.03 -3.50 -24.41
CA ARG A 848 17.21 -2.28 -24.40
C ARG A 848 16.89 -1.85 -22.99
N TRP A 849 16.62 -0.56 -22.81
CA TRP A 849 15.96 -0.06 -21.61
C TRP A 849 14.48 -0.45 -21.61
N LEU A 850 13.93 -0.67 -20.42
CA LEU A 850 12.53 -1.05 -20.25
C LEU A 850 11.78 0.01 -19.46
N PRO A 851 11.00 0.87 -20.14
CA PRO A 851 10.03 1.73 -19.48
C PRO A 851 8.96 0.89 -18.76
N ILE A 852 8.60 1.28 -17.54
CA ILE A 852 7.57 0.64 -16.72
C ILE A 852 6.50 1.68 -16.39
N THR A 853 5.62 1.94 -17.35
CA THR A 853 4.51 2.91 -17.22
C THR A 853 3.20 2.26 -16.76
N GLY A 854 3.19 0.93 -16.64
CA GLY A 854 2.09 0.12 -16.14
C GLY A 854 2.54 -1.33 -15.88
N PRO A 855 1.63 -2.23 -15.50
CA PRO A 855 1.94 -3.63 -15.24
C PRO A 855 2.69 -4.27 -16.41
N THR A 856 3.88 -4.79 -16.12
CA THR A 856 4.81 -5.34 -17.11
C THR A 856 5.31 -6.70 -16.63
N ARG A 857 5.11 -7.72 -17.46
CA ARG A 857 5.55 -9.07 -17.17
C ARG A 857 6.98 -9.28 -17.69
N LEU A 858 7.88 -9.68 -16.82
CA LEU A 858 9.23 -10.12 -17.13
C LEU A 858 9.26 -11.64 -17.12
N ARG A 859 9.93 -12.24 -18.10
CA ARG A 859 10.15 -13.67 -18.17
C ARG A 859 11.62 -13.95 -18.17
N THR A 860 12.07 -14.71 -17.20
CA THR A 860 13.41 -15.30 -17.18
C THR A 860 13.35 -16.70 -17.75
N ARG A 861 14.37 -17.09 -18.50
CA ARG A 861 14.54 -18.44 -19.03
C ARG A 861 15.97 -18.89 -18.75
N VAL A 862 16.11 -20.00 -18.02
CA VAL A 862 17.41 -20.56 -17.64
C VAL A 862 17.68 -21.85 -18.40
N GLU A 863 18.85 -21.94 -19.00
CA GLU A 863 19.36 -23.10 -19.73
C GLU A 863 20.69 -23.55 -19.12
N ARG A 864 20.77 -24.80 -18.66
CA ARG A 864 22.00 -25.36 -18.12
C ARG A 864 22.97 -25.70 -19.25
N ARG A 865 24.21 -25.24 -19.12
CA ARG A 865 25.37 -25.67 -19.91
C ARG A 865 26.32 -26.43 -18.99
N ALA A 866 27.41 -27.00 -19.53
CA ALA A 866 28.27 -27.93 -18.81
C ALA A 866 28.71 -27.40 -17.42
N ASP A 867 29.30 -26.19 -17.37
CA ASP A 867 29.84 -25.59 -16.14
C ASP A 867 29.19 -24.24 -15.77
N ASP A 868 28.19 -23.77 -16.54
CA ASP A 868 27.53 -22.48 -16.34
C ASP A 868 26.03 -22.51 -16.71
N LEU A 869 25.33 -21.42 -16.41
CA LEU A 869 23.92 -21.24 -16.76
C LEU A 869 23.75 -20.07 -17.71
N ALA A 870 23.15 -20.32 -18.88
CA ALA A 870 22.72 -19.24 -19.75
C ALA A 870 21.34 -18.75 -19.33
N VAL A 871 21.21 -17.45 -19.10
CA VAL A 871 19.96 -16.83 -18.69
C VAL A 871 19.56 -15.75 -19.68
N THR A 872 18.30 -15.79 -20.11
CA THR A 872 17.69 -14.75 -20.93
C THR A 872 16.53 -14.12 -20.19
N VAL A 873 16.39 -12.80 -20.34
CA VAL A 873 15.26 -12.03 -19.81
C VAL A 873 14.51 -11.43 -20.98
N SER A 874 13.20 -11.55 -20.96
CA SER A 874 12.29 -10.89 -21.90
C SER A 874 11.20 -10.15 -21.13
N ALA A 875 10.58 -9.16 -21.76
CA ALA A 875 9.57 -8.34 -21.13
C ALA A 875 8.37 -8.09 -22.06
N ARG A 876 7.18 -8.06 -21.47
CA ARG A 876 5.90 -7.80 -22.11
C ARG A 876 5.04 -6.90 -21.22
N PRO A 877 4.81 -5.62 -21.60
CA PRO A 877 3.76 -4.82 -20.99
C PRO A 877 2.41 -5.54 -21.11
N GLU A 878 1.52 -5.48 -20.10
CA GLU A 878 0.21 -6.16 -20.18
C GLU A 878 -0.69 -5.59 -21.30
N SER A 879 -0.36 -4.42 -21.86
CA SER A 879 -1.00 -3.87 -23.07
C SER A 879 -0.52 -4.49 -24.38
N GLU A 880 0.54 -5.31 -24.36
CA GLU A 880 1.14 -5.96 -25.52
C GLU A 880 0.96 -7.48 -25.48
N THR A 881 0.94 -8.12 -26.65
CA THR A 881 0.71 -9.57 -26.76
C THR A 881 1.99 -10.41 -26.70
N GLU A 882 3.14 -9.84 -27.06
CA GLU A 882 4.39 -10.60 -27.29
C GLU A 882 5.52 -10.18 -26.33
N PHE A 883 6.28 -11.18 -25.85
CA PHE A 883 7.52 -10.95 -25.10
C PHE A 883 8.64 -10.52 -26.02
N ARG A 884 9.31 -9.43 -25.66
CA ARG A 884 10.48 -8.93 -26.37
C ARG A 884 11.74 -9.11 -25.54
N PRO A 885 12.86 -9.57 -26.12
CA PRO A 885 14.14 -9.70 -25.44
C PRO A 885 14.54 -8.41 -24.69
N LEU A 886 15.13 -8.58 -23.51
CA LEU A 886 15.57 -7.50 -22.63
C LEU A 886 17.06 -7.62 -22.31
N ALA A 887 17.49 -8.79 -21.84
CA ALA A 887 18.87 -9.02 -21.44
C ALA A 887 19.29 -10.47 -21.60
N THR A 888 20.59 -10.70 -21.66
CA THR A 888 21.21 -12.04 -21.66
C THR A 888 22.42 -12.03 -20.74
N ALA A 889 22.72 -13.15 -20.09
CA ALA A 889 24.00 -13.33 -19.38
C ALA A 889 24.37 -14.81 -19.24
N THR A 890 25.63 -15.05 -18.90
CA THR A 890 26.12 -16.34 -18.41
C THR A 890 26.37 -16.23 -16.91
N VAL A 891 25.72 -17.08 -16.11
CA VAL A 891 25.88 -17.15 -14.67
C VAL A 891 26.80 -18.31 -14.28
N LEU A 892 27.77 -18.03 -13.43
CA LEU A 892 28.80 -18.98 -13.00
C LEU A 892 28.45 -19.58 -11.64
N LEU A 893 28.62 -20.90 -11.56
CA LEU A 893 28.45 -21.70 -10.35
C LEU A 893 29.84 -22.23 -9.90
N GLY A 894 30.01 -22.50 -8.59
CA GLY A 894 31.29 -22.97 -8.03
C GLY A 894 32.18 -21.84 -7.49
N PRO A 895 33.39 -22.11 -6.95
CA PRO A 895 34.15 -21.11 -6.20
C PRO A 895 34.58 -19.91 -7.06
N PRO A 896 34.53 -18.67 -6.53
CA PRO A 896 35.03 -17.50 -7.25
C PRO A 896 36.56 -17.59 -7.41
N PRO A 897 37.16 -16.77 -8.30
CA PRO A 897 38.62 -16.65 -8.39
C PRO A 897 39.22 -16.15 -7.06
N ALA A 898 40.55 -16.11 -6.99
CA ALA A 898 41.24 -15.51 -5.85
C ALA A 898 40.74 -14.08 -5.62
N ARG A 899 40.38 -13.77 -4.36
CA ARG A 899 39.85 -12.45 -3.99
C ARG A 899 40.87 -11.36 -4.33
N PRO A 900 40.47 -10.31 -5.07
CA PRO A 900 41.36 -9.21 -5.37
C PRO A 900 41.66 -8.38 -4.12
N ILE A 901 42.80 -7.71 -4.14
CA ILE A 901 43.15 -6.69 -3.14
C ILE A 901 42.28 -5.45 -3.42
N PRO A 902 41.75 -4.77 -2.38
CA PRO A 902 41.07 -3.49 -2.56
C PRO A 902 41.92 -2.49 -3.35
N PHE A 903 41.27 -1.66 -4.17
CA PHE A 903 41.98 -0.60 -4.87
C PHE A 903 42.69 0.35 -3.91
N ALA A 904 43.90 0.77 -4.27
CA ALA A 904 44.61 1.79 -3.53
C ALA A 904 43.78 3.10 -3.49
N PRO A 905 43.84 3.87 -2.39
CA PRO A 905 43.19 5.17 -2.30
C PRO A 905 43.59 6.10 -3.46
N LEU A 906 42.63 6.85 -3.99
CA LEU A 906 42.88 7.83 -5.04
C LEU A 906 43.70 9.01 -4.51
N ALA A 907 44.68 9.45 -5.29
CA ALA A 907 45.45 10.66 -5.01
C ALA A 907 44.70 11.91 -5.51
N ASN A 908 44.83 13.03 -4.80
CA ASN A 908 44.30 14.34 -5.17
C ASN A 908 42.78 14.36 -5.42
N THR A 909 42.00 13.69 -4.57
CA THR A 909 40.53 13.69 -4.69
C THR A 909 39.90 15.00 -4.23
N THR A 910 38.78 15.36 -4.85
CA THR A 910 37.89 16.43 -4.40
C THR A 910 36.61 15.84 -3.81
N SER A 911 36.14 16.42 -2.70
CA SER A 911 34.83 16.09 -2.16
C SER A 911 33.75 16.77 -3.00
N GLU A 912 32.85 15.98 -3.57
CA GLU A 912 31.73 16.47 -4.36
C GLU A 912 30.43 16.42 -3.52
N PRO A 913 29.47 17.34 -3.74
CA PRO A 913 28.12 17.16 -3.22
C PRO A 913 27.49 15.89 -3.80
N LEU A 914 26.64 15.19 -3.04
CA LEU A 914 25.99 13.98 -3.52
C LEU A 914 25.28 14.22 -4.87
N PRO A 915 25.41 13.29 -5.84
CA PRO A 915 24.97 13.51 -7.22
C PRO A 915 23.44 13.67 -7.35
N TYR A 916 22.69 13.24 -6.33
CA TYR A 916 21.24 13.44 -6.23
C TYR A 916 20.85 14.91 -6.00
N LEU A 917 21.70 15.69 -5.33
CA LEU A 917 21.44 17.09 -5.01
C LEU A 917 21.78 18.02 -6.19
N THR A 918 22.77 17.64 -7.01
CA THR A 918 23.27 18.44 -8.13
C THR A 918 22.55 18.17 -9.46
N GLY A 919 21.74 17.11 -9.52
CA GLY A 919 21.10 16.64 -10.76
C GLY A 919 22.03 15.79 -11.64
N ASP A 920 23.18 15.36 -11.12
CA ASP A 920 24.08 14.43 -11.82
C ASP A 920 23.49 13.01 -11.90
N MET A 921 22.66 12.60 -10.93
CA MET A 921 21.89 11.36 -10.96
C MET A 921 20.39 11.62 -11.04
N PHE A 922 19.67 10.79 -11.80
CA PHE A 922 18.23 10.83 -12.00
C PHE A 922 17.41 9.97 -11.01
N HIS A 923 18.07 9.56 -9.94
CA HIS A 923 17.54 8.65 -8.92
C HIS A 923 16.79 9.41 -7.82
N GLY A 924 15.60 8.92 -7.46
CA GLY A 924 14.78 9.36 -6.34
C GLY A 924 15.15 8.68 -5.02
N PRO A 925 14.46 9.03 -3.91
CA PRO A 925 14.84 8.65 -2.54
C PRO A 925 15.09 7.15 -2.33
N ALA A 926 14.37 6.26 -3.00
CA ALA A 926 14.57 4.82 -2.85
C ALA A 926 16.01 4.37 -3.15
N PHE A 927 16.73 5.10 -4.01
CA PHE A 927 18.08 4.81 -4.48
C PHE A 927 19.18 5.69 -3.82
N HIS A 928 18.85 6.47 -2.79
CA HIS A 928 19.78 7.42 -2.14
C HIS A 928 20.67 6.77 -1.07
N TYR A 929 21.37 5.68 -1.44
CA TYR A 929 22.28 4.97 -0.53
C TYR A 929 23.61 5.70 -0.30
N LEU A 930 24.09 6.48 -1.28
CA LEU A 930 25.40 7.14 -1.21
C LEU A 930 25.41 8.25 -0.14
N THR A 931 26.35 8.20 0.80
CA THR A 931 26.54 9.18 1.88
C THR A 931 27.74 10.09 1.67
N SER A 932 28.71 9.66 0.85
CA SER A 932 29.86 10.49 0.47
C SER A 932 30.30 10.21 -0.97
N TRP A 933 30.89 11.22 -1.62
CA TRP A 933 31.40 11.12 -2.98
C TRP A 933 32.72 11.88 -3.12
N LEU A 934 33.79 11.15 -3.45
CA LEU A 934 35.12 11.67 -3.71
C LEU A 934 35.48 11.41 -5.17
N LEU A 935 35.92 12.43 -5.88
CA LEU A 935 36.26 12.36 -7.30
C LEU A 935 37.75 12.62 -7.52
N GLY A 936 38.42 11.72 -8.25
CA GLY A 936 39.80 11.88 -8.69
C GLY A 936 39.92 11.95 -10.21
N ALA A 937 41.16 12.09 -10.71
CA ALA A 937 41.43 12.24 -12.14
C ALA A 937 41.15 10.97 -12.98
N THR A 938 41.12 9.79 -12.37
CA THR A 938 40.93 8.50 -13.09
C THR A 938 39.99 7.54 -12.36
N GLY A 939 39.18 8.04 -11.43
CA GLY A 939 38.29 7.22 -10.61
C GLY A 939 37.53 8.00 -9.55
N ALA A 940 36.67 7.30 -8.82
CA ALA A 940 35.92 7.84 -7.70
C ALA A 940 35.85 6.84 -6.54
N SER A 941 35.56 7.38 -5.35
CA SER A 941 35.33 6.62 -4.13
C SER A 941 34.07 7.14 -3.44
N GLY A 942 33.40 6.30 -2.67
CA GLY A 942 32.24 6.71 -1.89
C GLY A 942 31.88 5.74 -0.78
N LEU A 943 30.97 6.17 0.09
CA LEU A 943 30.37 5.34 1.13
C LEU A 943 28.89 5.13 0.81
N ILE A 944 28.45 3.90 0.91
CA ILE A 944 27.07 3.44 0.71
C ILE A 944 26.54 3.00 2.07
N ASP A 945 25.48 3.64 2.54
CA ASP A 945 24.74 3.23 3.73
C ASP A 945 23.53 2.41 3.31
N LEU A 946 23.55 1.12 3.65
CA LEU A 946 22.53 0.15 3.27
C LEU A 946 21.17 0.42 3.91
N GLU A 947 21.11 1.20 4.98
CA GLU A 947 19.88 1.49 5.71
C GLU A 947 19.10 2.69 5.13
N ARG A 948 19.69 3.43 4.17
CA ARG A 948 19.05 4.64 3.60
C ARG A 948 18.09 4.38 2.45
N GLY A 949 18.37 3.38 1.62
CA GLY A 949 17.53 3.09 0.46
C GLY A 949 16.39 2.11 0.75
N THR A 950 15.37 2.13 -0.10
CA THR A 950 14.14 1.32 0.08
C THR A 950 13.86 0.40 -1.11
N VAL A 951 14.81 0.28 -2.03
CA VAL A 951 14.72 -0.69 -3.14
C VAL A 951 14.70 -2.10 -2.51
N PRO A 952 13.84 -3.02 -2.99
CA PRO A 952 13.86 -4.41 -2.53
C PRO A 952 15.27 -4.99 -2.57
N ARG A 953 15.60 -5.89 -1.65
CA ARG A 953 16.97 -6.40 -1.59
C ARG A 953 17.35 -7.16 -2.86
N GLY A 954 16.50 -8.08 -3.33
CA GLY A 954 16.90 -9.02 -4.38
C GLY A 954 18.03 -9.96 -3.90
N TYR A 955 18.66 -10.66 -4.83
CA TYR A 955 19.74 -11.60 -4.53
C TYR A 955 21.10 -10.89 -4.36
N LEU A 956 21.39 -9.90 -5.20
CA LEU A 956 22.64 -9.13 -5.24
C LEU A 956 22.61 -7.85 -4.39
N HIS A 957 21.55 -7.61 -3.61
CA HIS A 957 21.29 -6.31 -3.01
C HIS A 957 21.19 -5.21 -4.10
N HIS A 958 20.27 -5.37 -5.05
CA HIS A 958 20.35 -4.68 -6.33
C HIS A 958 20.29 -3.14 -6.27
N GLY A 959 19.71 -2.55 -5.21
CA GLY A 959 19.78 -1.11 -4.96
C GLY A 959 21.16 -0.61 -4.52
N ALA A 960 21.90 -1.42 -3.75
CA ALA A 960 23.27 -1.11 -3.34
C ALA A 960 24.25 -1.35 -4.50
N LEU A 961 24.00 -2.39 -5.31
CA LEU A 961 24.74 -2.64 -6.53
C LEU A 961 24.55 -1.49 -7.53
N ASP A 962 23.33 -1.00 -7.70
CA ASP A 962 23.04 0.18 -8.52
C ASP A 962 23.73 1.43 -7.95
N ALA A 963 23.64 1.65 -6.64
CA ALA A 963 24.33 2.75 -5.97
C ALA A 963 25.86 2.72 -6.11
N SER A 964 26.45 1.54 -6.34
CA SER A 964 27.89 1.42 -6.62
C SER A 964 28.30 2.10 -7.93
N THR A 965 27.36 2.31 -8.84
CA THR A 965 27.60 3.01 -10.11
C THR A 965 27.52 4.53 -9.94
N HIS A 966 26.79 5.03 -8.93
CA HIS A 966 26.49 6.46 -8.77
C HIS A 966 27.71 7.34 -8.45
N VAL A 967 28.82 6.73 -8.04
CA VAL A 967 30.10 7.46 -7.87
C VAL A 967 30.77 7.78 -9.21
N ILE A 968 30.34 7.16 -10.31
CA ILE A 968 30.84 7.47 -11.64
C ILE A 968 30.21 8.79 -12.11
N PRO A 969 31.01 9.77 -12.58
CA PRO A 969 30.51 11.03 -13.08
C PRO A 969 29.96 10.85 -14.51
N HIS A 970 28.86 10.11 -14.68
CA HIS A 970 28.32 9.71 -16.00
C HIS A 970 28.06 10.89 -16.95
N GLN A 971 27.79 12.07 -16.40
CA GLN A 971 27.56 13.31 -17.15
C GLN A 971 28.82 14.17 -17.34
N ARG A 972 29.97 13.77 -16.78
CA ARG A 972 31.23 14.54 -16.79
C ARG A 972 32.46 13.64 -17.05
N LEU A 973 32.28 12.51 -17.74
CA LEU A 973 33.35 11.52 -17.99
C LEU A 973 34.58 12.08 -18.73
N TRP A 974 34.43 13.19 -19.44
CA TRP A 974 35.56 13.92 -20.05
C TRP A 974 36.63 14.37 -19.02
N GLN A 975 36.29 14.39 -17.73
CA GLN A 975 37.24 14.63 -16.65
C GLN A 975 38.21 13.46 -16.44
N TRP A 976 37.80 12.24 -16.80
CA TRP A 976 38.63 11.03 -16.73
C TRP A 976 39.33 10.74 -18.06
N ASP A 977 38.70 11.05 -19.19
CA ASP A 977 39.31 10.92 -20.51
C ASP A 977 38.82 12.02 -21.46
N ASN A 978 39.74 12.87 -21.92
CA ASN A 978 39.42 14.03 -22.75
C ASN A 978 38.98 13.69 -24.19
N THR A 979 39.02 12.42 -24.59
CA THR A 979 38.48 11.95 -25.86
C THR A 979 36.95 11.82 -25.82
N ILE A 980 36.36 11.74 -24.62
CA ILE A 980 34.91 11.77 -24.41
C ILE A 980 34.43 13.22 -24.52
N GLY A 981 33.47 13.47 -25.42
CA GLY A 981 32.93 14.82 -25.64
C GLY A 981 32.07 15.33 -24.47
N HIS A 982 32.05 16.65 -24.27
CA HIS A 982 31.18 17.35 -23.31
C HIS A 982 29.67 17.20 -23.57
N ASN A 983 29.31 16.61 -24.72
CA ASN A 983 27.95 16.43 -25.19
C ASN A 983 27.46 14.99 -25.06
N ALA A 984 28.11 14.17 -24.22
CA ALA A 984 27.73 12.79 -23.99
C ALA A 984 27.35 12.54 -22.52
N ILE A 985 26.45 11.59 -22.31
CA ILE A 985 26.10 11.00 -21.02
C ILE A 985 26.23 9.49 -21.14
N ALA A 986 26.74 8.83 -20.10
CA ALA A 986 26.92 7.39 -20.09
C ALA A 986 25.78 6.68 -19.34
N PHE A 987 25.45 5.49 -19.80
CA PHE A 987 24.43 4.64 -19.19
C PHE A 987 24.88 3.18 -19.16
N PRO A 988 24.54 2.42 -18.10
CA PRO A 988 24.81 0.99 -18.05
C PRO A 988 24.32 0.25 -19.29
N HIS A 989 25.24 -0.45 -19.96
CA HIS A 989 24.96 -1.23 -21.17
C HIS A 989 25.24 -2.72 -20.95
N ALA A 990 26.31 -3.02 -20.21
CA ALA A 990 26.77 -4.37 -20.02
C ALA A 990 27.57 -4.51 -18.73
N VAL A 991 27.66 -5.74 -18.23
CA VAL A 991 28.60 -6.13 -17.18
C VAL A 991 29.42 -7.26 -17.78
N ASP A 992 30.68 -6.97 -18.09
CA ASP A 992 31.59 -7.91 -18.73
C ASP A 992 31.86 -9.08 -17.78
N THR A 993 32.24 -8.75 -16.55
CA THR A 993 32.40 -9.71 -15.46
C THR A 993 31.87 -9.13 -14.16
N LEU A 994 31.25 -9.97 -13.33
CA LEU A 994 30.95 -9.71 -11.93
C LEU A 994 31.37 -10.95 -11.14
N TRP A 995 32.07 -10.73 -10.02
CA TRP A 995 32.44 -11.76 -9.06
C TRP A 995 31.86 -11.42 -7.70
N LEU A 996 31.17 -12.40 -7.11
CA LEU A 996 30.62 -12.36 -5.77
C LEU A 996 31.50 -13.22 -4.87
N PHE A 997 32.29 -12.58 -4.00
CA PHE A 997 33.16 -13.28 -3.06
C PHE A 997 32.43 -13.60 -1.76
N GLU A 998 31.51 -12.72 -1.36
CA GLU A 998 30.64 -12.84 -0.20
C GLU A 998 29.29 -12.16 -0.50
N PRO A 999 28.18 -12.62 0.10
CA PRO A 999 26.91 -11.92 -0.01
C PRO A 999 27.01 -10.48 0.48
N VAL A 1000 26.36 -9.55 -0.22
CA VAL A 1000 26.23 -8.16 0.24
C VAL A 1000 25.38 -8.15 1.53
N PRO A 1001 25.87 -7.54 2.62
CA PRO A 1001 25.19 -7.55 3.92
C PRO A 1001 23.85 -6.80 3.87
N GLU A 1002 23.03 -6.99 4.90
CA GLU A 1002 21.70 -6.34 5.00
C GLU A 1002 21.77 -4.93 5.59
N THR A 1003 22.74 -4.67 6.46
CA THR A 1003 22.89 -3.39 7.15
C THR A 1003 24.36 -2.99 7.26
N GLY A 1004 24.58 -1.71 7.54
CA GLY A 1004 25.88 -1.09 7.71
C GLY A 1004 26.40 -0.42 6.44
N GLU A 1005 27.64 0.04 6.52
CA GLU A 1005 28.28 0.81 5.45
C GLU A 1005 29.17 -0.06 4.56
N LEU A 1006 29.18 0.25 3.27
CA LEU A 1006 30.09 -0.30 2.27
C LEU A 1006 30.92 0.82 1.65
N GLN A 1007 32.20 0.55 1.42
CA GLN A 1007 33.05 1.42 0.60
C GLN A 1007 32.92 0.99 -0.86
N VAL A 1008 32.64 1.94 -1.74
CA VAL A 1008 32.68 1.72 -3.18
C VAL A 1008 33.89 2.41 -3.78
N GLU A 1009 34.60 1.69 -4.65
CA GLU A 1009 35.71 2.22 -5.43
C GLU A 1009 35.45 1.96 -6.91
N ALA A 1010 35.48 3.00 -7.74
CA ALA A 1010 35.36 2.91 -9.19
C ALA A 1010 36.63 3.45 -9.87
N ARG A 1011 37.14 2.74 -10.88
CA ARG A 1011 38.32 3.11 -11.68
C ARG A 1011 37.98 3.08 -13.15
N PHE A 1012 38.37 4.12 -13.89
CA PHE A 1012 38.22 4.13 -15.34
C PHE A 1012 39.16 3.09 -15.95
N ALA A 1013 38.58 2.14 -16.69
CA ALA A 1013 39.28 1.01 -17.30
C ALA A 1013 39.47 1.17 -18.82
N GLY A 1014 39.28 2.38 -19.35
CA GLY A 1014 39.37 2.67 -20.78
C GLY A 1014 38.06 2.35 -21.49
N PHE A 1015 38.16 1.74 -22.66
CA PHE A 1015 37.03 1.48 -23.55
C PHE A 1015 36.92 0.00 -23.89
N ASP A 1016 35.72 -0.56 -23.76
CA ASP A 1016 35.46 -1.96 -24.07
C ASP A 1016 35.79 -2.25 -25.53
N SER A 1017 36.62 -3.27 -25.75
CA SER A 1017 37.09 -3.69 -27.08
C SER A 1017 37.66 -2.56 -27.95
N GLY A 1018 38.16 -1.48 -27.33
CA GLY A 1018 38.68 -0.29 -28.04
C GLY A 1018 37.61 0.59 -28.70
N ASN A 1019 36.32 0.37 -28.42
CA ASN A 1019 35.24 1.18 -28.96
C ASN A 1019 35.03 2.45 -28.10
N PRO A 1020 35.30 3.66 -28.63
CA PRO A 1020 35.22 4.91 -27.86
C PRO A 1020 33.81 5.26 -27.39
N MET A 1021 32.77 4.58 -27.89
CA MET A 1021 31.39 4.75 -27.44
C MET A 1021 31.03 3.91 -26.22
N THR A 1022 31.92 3.03 -25.76
CA THR A 1022 31.66 2.10 -24.66
C THR A 1022 32.72 2.18 -23.57
N PRO A 1023 32.73 3.23 -22.73
CA PRO A 1023 33.65 3.34 -21.60
C PRO A 1023 33.42 2.20 -20.60
N ALA A 1024 34.51 1.71 -20.02
CA ALA A 1024 34.53 0.62 -19.06
C ALA A 1024 35.05 1.08 -17.70
N PHE A 1025 34.52 0.49 -16.64
CA PHE A 1025 34.83 0.84 -15.25
C PHE A 1025 35.01 -0.41 -14.41
N ASP A 1026 36.11 -0.48 -13.67
CA ASP A 1026 36.30 -1.50 -12.64
C ASP A 1026 35.77 -0.98 -11.31
N ILE A 1027 34.82 -1.71 -10.73
CA ILE A 1027 34.14 -1.33 -9.48
C ILE A 1027 34.37 -2.41 -8.43
N GLN A 1028 34.70 -1.99 -7.21
CA GLN A 1028 34.78 -2.85 -6.04
C GLN A 1028 33.87 -2.32 -4.93
N LEU A 1029 33.05 -3.21 -4.35
CA LEU A 1029 32.35 -2.98 -3.09
C LEU A 1029 33.14 -3.67 -1.97
N CYS A 1030 33.52 -2.91 -0.96
CA CYS A 1030 34.42 -3.34 0.11
C CYS A 1030 33.79 -3.14 1.49
N ARG A 1031 34.16 -4.02 2.42
CA ARG A 1031 33.87 -3.91 3.86
C ARG A 1031 35.08 -4.35 4.66
N ASP A 1032 35.50 -3.55 5.64
CA ASP A 1032 36.68 -3.80 6.48
C ASP A 1032 37.93 -4.17 5.64
N ASP A 1033 38.24 -3.38 4.60
CA ASP A 1033 39.34 -3.63 3.65
C ASP A 1033 39.27 -4.98 2.90
N ARG A 1034 38.07 -5.57 2.76
CA ARG A 1034 37.84 -6.80 1.97
C ARG A 1034 36.86 -6.55 0.85
N VAL A 1035 37.19 -6.99 -0.36
CA VAL A 1035 36.31 -6.90 -1.53
C VAL A 1035 35.21 -7.95 -1.44
N LEU A 1036 33.96 -7.53 -1.40
CA LEU A 1036 32.76 -8.39 -1.41
C LEU A 1036 32.29 -8.67 -2.84
N VAL A 1037 32.25 -7.62 -3.66
CA VAL A 1037 31.86 -7.67 -5.08
C VAL A 1037 32.93 -6.96 -5.89
N ALA A 1038 33.37 -7.56 -7.00
CA ALA A 1038 34.16 -6.90 -8.02
C ALA A 1038 33.48 -7.06 -9.37
N LEU A 1039 33.29 -5.97 -10.11
CA LEU A 1039 32.67 -6.03 -11.43
C LEU A 1039 33.31 -5.06 -12.42
N ARG A 1040 33.26 -5.43 -13.70
CA ARG A 1040 33.60 -4.57 -14.83
C ARG A 1040 32.31 -4.12 -15.52
N LEU A 1041 31.92 -2.88 -15.24
CA LEU A 1041 30.77 -2.22 -15.85
C LEU A 1041 31.19 -1.64 -17.20
N VAL A 1042 30.39 -1.85 -18.23
CA VAL A 1042 30.53 -1.19 -19.52
C VAL A 1042 29.29 -0.34 -19.74
N GLU A 1043 29.50 0.94 -20.01
CA GLU A 1043 28.44 1.89 -20.30
C GLU A 1043 28.42 2.24 -21.78
N ALA A 1044 27.29 2.73 -22.29
CA ALA A 1044 27.17 3.28 -23.64
C ALA A 1044 27.02 4.80 -23.58
N LEU A 1045 27.78 5.51 -24.40
CA LEU A 1045 27.67 6.96 -24.54
C LEU A 1045 26.48 7.34 -25.43
N ALA A 1046 25.59 8.15 -24.88
CA ALA A 1046 24.45 8.74 -25.57
C ALA A 1046 24.66 10.25 -25.76
N PRO A 1047 24.39 10.81 -26.96
CA PRO A 1047 24.49 12.25 -27.18
C PRO A 1047 23.39 13.01 -26.42
N LEU A 1048 23.77 14.08 -25.72
CA LEU A 1048 22.85 14.98 -25.00
C LEU A 1048 22.10 15.97 -25.91
N GLY A 1049 22.49 16.08 -27.18
CA GLY A 1049 21.87 17.02 -28.12
C GLY A 1049 21.92 18.48 -27.62
N PRO A 1050 20.84 19.28 -27.77
CA PRO A 1050 20.77 20.66 -27.27
C PRO A 1050 21.01 20.78 -25.76
N ALA A 1051 20.65 19.75 -24.98
CA ALA A 1051 20.81 19.73 -23.53
C ALA A 1051 22.28 19.69 -23.08
N ALA A 1052 23.23 19.47 -23.98
CA ALA A 1052 24.67 19.55 -23.69
C ALA A 1052 25.11 20.94 -23.19
N LYS A 1053 24.36 22.01 -23.53
CA LYS A 1053 24.65 23.38 -23.09
C LYS A 1053 24.14 23.69 -21.68
N LEU A 1054 23.33 22.80 -21.12
CA LEU A 1054 22.70 22.98 -19.82
C LEU A 1054 23.53 22.28 -18.75
N THR A 1055 23.55 22.88 -17.56
CA THR A 1055 24.05 22.21 -16.35
C THR A 1055 23.12 21.06 -15.94
N PRO A 1056 23.61 20.05 -15.18
CA PRO A 1056 22.76 18.96 -14.68
C PRO A 1056 21.53 19.47 -13.90
N ALA A 1057 21.70 20.50 -13.06
CA ALA A 1057 20.61 21.14 -12.33
C ALA A 1057 19.57 21.76 -13.28
N GLN A 1058 20.00 22.49 -14.32
CA GLN A 1058 19.08 23.05 -15.32
C GLN A 1058 18.34 21.97 -16.12
N ARG A 1059 19.00 20.85 -16.45
CA ARG A 1059 18.34 19.71 -17.10
C ARG A 1059 17.25 19.12 -16.22
N ARG A 1060 17.53 18.94 -14.93
CA ARG A 1060 16.54 18.50 -13.94
C ARG A 1060 15.39 19.49 -13.84
N SER A 1061 15.66 20.78 -13.65
CA SER A 1061 14.62 21.81 -13.54
C SER A 1061 13.72 21.86 -14.79
N PHE A 1062 14.30 21.69 -15.98
CA PHE A 1062 13.54 21.63 -17.22
C PHE A 1062 12.68 20.36 -17.30
N ALA A 1063 13.28 19.17 -17.16
CA ALA A 1063 12.58 17.91 -17.40
C ALA A 1063 11.67 17.45 -16.24
N HIS A 1064 12.12 17.62 -14.99
CA HIS A 1064 11.40 17.22 -13.78
C HIS A 1064 10.48 18.34 -13.27
N ASP A 1065 11.04 19.53 -13.02
CA ASP A 1065 10.31 20.63 -12.36
C ASP A 1065 9.46 21.45 -13.36
N ARG A 1066 9.57 21.15 -14.67
CA ARG A 1066 8.83 21.82 -15.76
C ARG A 1066 9.05 23.33 -15.78
N GLU A 1067 10.26 23.77 -15.44
CA GLU A 1067 10.65 25.18 -15.48
C GLU A 1067 11.12 25.56 -16.89
N TYR A 1068 10.85 26.80 -17.30
CA TYR A 1068 11.42 27.31 -18.55
C TYR A 1068 12.91 27.59 -18.39
N ILE A 1069 13.73 26.89 -19.16
CA ILE A 1069 15.17 27.13 -19.25
C ILE A 1069 15.52 27.61 -20.65
N ALA A 1070 16.11 28.81 -20.74
CA ALA A 1070 16.53 29.37 -22.02
C ALA A 1070 17.55 28.45 -22.72
N GLY A 1071 17.24 28.04 -23.96
CA GLY A 1071 18.09 27.15 -24.75
C GLY A 1071 17.93 25.66 -24.45
N ALA A 1072 16.95 25.26 -23.62
CA ALA A 1072 16.64 23.86 -23.35
C ALA A 1072 15.67 23.21 -24.36
N THR A 1073 14.98 24.01 -25.16
CA THR A 1073 14.09 23.56 -26.23
C THR A 1073 14.83 22.76 -27.30
N LEU A 1074 14.15 21.79 -27.91
CA LEU A 1074 14.75 20.91 -28.92
C LEU A 1074 14.87 21.58 -30.30
N SER A 1075 14.02 22.56 -30.57
CA SER A 1075 14.01 23.35 -31.79
C SER A 1075 14.95 24.55 -31.73
N THR A 1076 15.38 25.03 -32.88
CA THR A 1076 16.19 26.27 -32.99
C THR A 1076 15.30 27.45 -33.35
N THR A 1077 15.22 28.44 -32.46
CA THR A 1077 14.48 29.69 -32.71
C THR A 1077 15.42 30.86 -32.97
N ARG A 1078 15.26 31.55 -34.11
CA ARG A 1078 15.99 32.78 -34.46
C ARG A 1078 15.06 33.76 -35.17
N ASN A 1079 15.11 35.04 -34.80
CA ASN A 1079 14.36 36.12 -35.44
C ASN A 1079 12.84 35.81 -35.61
N GLY A 1080 12.22 35.21 -34.59
CA GLY A 1080 10.79 34.86 -34.64
C GLY A 1080 10.43 33.68 -35.54
N VAL A 1081 11.41 32.86 -35.92
CA VAL A 1081 11.21 31.63 -36.70
C VAL A 1081 11.83 30.45 -35.93
N THR A 1082 11.03 29.41 -35.67
CA THR A 1082 11.46 28.16 -35.04
C THR A 1082 11.58 27.06 -36.09
N VAL A 1083 12.70 26.34 -36.09
CA VAL A 1083 12.95 25.23 -37.02
C VAL A 1083 13.37 23.99 -36.24
N THR A 1084 12.80 22.84 -36.62
CA THR A 1084 13.24 21.52 -36.15
C THR A 1084 13.15 20.48 -37.27
N SER A 1085 13.70 19.30 -37.06
CA SER A 1085 13.62 18.20 -38.01
C SER A 1085 13.37 16.87 -37.32
N THR A 1086 12.85 15.90 -38.08
CA THR A 1086 12.73 14.50 -37.63
C THR A 1086 14.05 13.96 -37.08
N ALA A 1087 15.16 14.28 -37.76
CA ALA A 1087 16.48 13.82 -37.36
C ALA A 1087 16.97 14.45 -36.05
N ASP A 1088 16.57 15.69 -35.75
CA ASP A 1088 16.92 16.37 -34.50
C ASP A 1088 16.15 15.78 -33.31
N LEU A 1089 14.86 15.47 -33.49
CA LEU A 1089 14.04 14.86 -32.45
C LEU A 1089 14.41 13.39 -32.20
N ALA A 1090 14.75 12.63 -33.25
CA ALA A 1090 15.19 11.24 -33.11
C ALA A 1090 16.46 11.10 -32.26
N ARG A 1091 17.33 12.13 -32.24
CA ARG A 1091 18.57 12.13 -31.43
C ARG A 1091 18.34 12.23 -29.93
N VAL A 1092 17.15 12.65 -29.49
CA VAL A 1092 16.81 12.78 -28.06
C VAL A 1092 15.82 11.72 -27.57
N GLU A 1093 15.21 10.94 -28.47
CA GLU A 1093 14.33 9.81 -28.16
C GLU A 1093 15.11 8.50 -27.83
N ILE A 1094 16.36 8.63 -27.36
CA ILE A 1094 17.22 7.50 -26.98
C ILE A 1094 16.55 6.65 -25.89
N PHE A 1095 15.81 7.30 -24.99
CA PHE A 1095 14.90 6.66 -24.05
C PHE A 1095 13.47 6.78 -24.55
N PRO A 1096 12.75 5.66 -24.75
CA PRO A 1096 11.38 5.72 -25.21
C PRO A 1096 10.49 6.56 -24.31
N GLY A 1097 9.73 7.48 -24.90
CA GLY A 1097 8.78 8.34 -24.19
C GLY A 1097 9.37 9.66 -23.71
N THR A 1098 10.61 9.98 -24.09
CA THR A 1098 11.26 11.25 -23.74
C THR A 1098 10.54 12.43 -24.38
N LEU A 1099 10.21 12.37 -25.67
CA LEU A 1099 9.49 13.48 -26.32
C LEU A 1099 8.07 13.62 -25.75
N ALA A 1100 7.36 12.50 -25.61
CA ALA A 1100 6.00 12.48 -25.09
C ALA A 1100 5.95 13.04 -23.66
N GLY A 1101 6.88 12.62 -22.80
CA GLY A 1101 7.01 13.12 -21.44
C GLY A 1101 7.37 14.60 -21.41
N LEU A 1102 8.38 15.03 -22.18
CA LEU A 1102 8.92 16.38 -22.09
C LEU A 1102 7.94 17.43 -22.63
N TYR A 1103 7.19 17.09 -23.66
CA TYR A 1103 6.29 18.01 -24.36
C TYR A 1103 4.80 17.80 -24.06
N ASP A 1104 4.45 16.78 -23.26
CA ASP A 1104 3.07 16.37 -22.97
C ASP A 1104 2.26 16.13 -24.26
N LEU A 1105 2.85 15.34 -25.16
CA LEU A 1105 2.30 15.13 -26.50
C LEU A 1105 1.01 14.27 -26.45
N PRO A 1106 -0.03 14.63 -27.22
CA PRO A 1106 -1.21 13.79 -27.39
C PRO A 1106 -0.88 12.36 -27.84
N ALA A 1107 -1.57 11.36 -27.28
CA ALA A 1107 -1.42 9.97 -27.68
C ALA A 1107 -1.89 9.75 -29.13
N GLY A 1108 -1.18 8.90 -29.87
CA GLY A 1108 -1.58 8.51 -31.23
C GLY A 1108 -1.22 9.49 -32.36
N LEU A 1109 -0.45 10.55 -32.08
CA LEU A 1109 0.05 11.46 -33.13
C LEU A 1109 0.92 10.73 -34.16
N GLU A 1110 0.60 10.92 -35.44
CA GLU A 1110 1.43 10.46 -36.56
C GLU A 1110 2.80 11.15 -36.56
N HIS A 1111 3.80 10.50 -37.14
CA HIS A 1111 5.19 10.97 -37.09
C HIS A 1111 5.39 12.40 -37.63
N PRO A 1112 4.80 12.83 -38.77
CA PRO A 1112 4.97 14.19 -39.27
C PRO A 1112 4.34 15.25 -38.36
N ASP A 1113 3.19 14.94 -37.77
CA ASP A 1113 2.46 15.84 -36.87
C ASP A 1113 3.18 15.99 -35.54
N ARG A 1114 3.85 14.93 -35.06
CA ARG A 1114 4.70 14.98 -33.86
C ARG A 1114 5.80 16.03 -33.96
N VAL A 1115 6.47 16.11 -35.12
CA VAL A 1115 7.55 17.08 -35.36
C VAL A 1115 7.00 18.50 -35.36
N ALA A 1116 5.84 18.72 -35.97
CA ALA A 1116 5.17 20.01 -35.97
C ALA A 1116 4.69 20.44 -34.58
N TYR A 1117 4.14 19.50 -33.80
CA TYR A 1117 3.67 19.75 -32.44
C TYR A 1117 4.80 20.26 -31.55
N VAL A 1118 5.95 19.57 -31.56
CA VAL A 1118 7.15 19.98 -30.81
C VAL A 1118 7.66 21.34 -31.28
N ALA A 1119 7.72 21.59 -32.59
CA ALA A 1119 8.16 22.86 -33.14
C ALA A 1119 7.27 24.04 -32.71
N ILE A 1120 5.95 23.82 -32.65
CA ILE A 1120 4.97 24.81 -32.21
C ILE A 1120 5.13 25.08 -30.72
N GLN A 1121 5.18 24.04 -29.90
CA GLN A 1121 5.33 24.19 -28.45
C GLN A 1121 6.64 24.90 -28.11
N ASP A 1122 7.75 24.56 -28.77
CA ASP A 1122 9.02 25.27 -28.62
C ASP A 1122 8.92 26.74 -29.06
N HIS A 1123 8.21 27.03 -30.16
CA HIS A 1123 8.03 28.39 -30.65
C HIS A 1123 7.32 29.27 -29.63
N ILE A 1124 6.20 28.80 -29.08
CA ILE A 1124 5.43 29.56 -28.08
C ILE A 1124 6.14 29.60 -26.73
N ALA A 1125 6.74 28.48 -26.29
CA ALA A 1125 7.55 28.42 -25.08
C ALA A 1125 8.67 29.46 -25.10
N TYR A 1126 9.33 29.63 -26.25
CA TYR A 1126 10.37 30.64 -26.44
C TYR A 1126 9.82 32.08 -26.32
N LEU A 1127 8.66 32.37 -26.90
CA LEU A 1127 8.04 33.70 -26.87
C LEU A 1127 7.57 34.06 -25.45
N GLU A 1128 6.87 33.14 -24.80
CA GLU A 1128 6.20 33.38 -23.51
C GLU A 1128 7.06 33.04 -22.29
N ARG A 1129 8.25 32.46 -22.50
CA ARG A 1129 9.16 32.00 -21.44
C ARG A 1129 8.48 31.02 -20.47
N VAL A 1130 7.71 30.09 -21.04
CA VAL A 1130 7.05 29.00 -20.32
C VAL A 1130 7.58 27.66 -20.78
N HIS A 1131 7.45 26.62 -19.97
CA HIS A 1131 7.87 25.28 -20.37
C HIS A 1131 7.00 24.75 -21.53
N PRO A 1132 7.56 24.04 -22.53
CA PRO A 1132 6.81 23.60 -23.72
C PRO A 1132 5.55 22.78 -23.44
N SER A 1133 5.53 21.98 -22.37
CA SER A 1133 4.33 21.23 -21.96
C SER A 1133 3.16 22.10 -21.50
N GLN A 1134 3.37 23.40 -21.27
CA GLN A 1134 2.30 24.34 -20.95
C GLN A 1134 1.64 24.92 -22.20
N VAL A 1135 2.16 24.60 -23.40
CA VAL A 1135 1.62 25.08 -24.67
C VAL A 1135 0.62 24.06 -25.21
N VAL A 1136 -0.62 24.50 -25.39
CA VAL A 1136 -1.72 23.71 -25.95
C VAL A 1136 -1.87 24.05 -27.42
N VAL A 1137 -1.71 23.05 -28.29
CA VAL A 1137 -1.85 23.19 -29.75
C VAL A 1137 -3.19 22.61 -30.19
N HIS A 1138 -3.95 23.36 -30.99
CA HIS A 1138 -5.32 22.97 -31.39
C HIS A 1138 -5.36 22.27 -32.76
N ASP A 1139 -4.81 22.90 -33.80
CA ASP A 1139 -4.97 22.48 -35.21
C ASP A 1139 -3.66 22.57 -36.01
N LEU A 1140 -2.51 22.51 -35.31
CA LEU A 1140 -1.15 22.78 -35.84
C LEU A 1140 -0.99 24.16 -36.49
N ARG A 1141 -1.98 25.04 -36.39
CA ARG A 1141 -1.96 26.42 -36.91
C ARG A 1141 -2.31 27.43 -35.83
N THR A 1142 -2.81 26.97 -34.70
CA THR A 1142 -3.13 27.79 -33.54
C THR A 1142 -2.67 27.11 -32.25
N ALA A 1143 -2.15 27.92 -31.33
CA ALA A 1143 -1.72 27.46 -30.02
C ALA A 1143 -1.90 28.57 -28.97
N HIS A 1144 -1.99 28.18 -27.71
CA HIS A 1144 -1.99 29.10 -26.56
C HIS A 1144 -1.19 28.51 -25.41
N VAL A 1145 -0.88 29.34 -24.41
CA VAL A 1145 -0.32 28.88 -23.13
C VAL A 1145 -1.47 28.57 -22.19
N ALA A 1146 -1.46 27.41 -21.52
CA ALA A 1146 -2.56 26.96 -20.67
C ALA A 1146 -2.95 27.96 -19.55
N GLY A 1147 -1.99 28.77 -19.07
CA GLY A 1147 -2.25 29.85 -18.11
C GLY A 1147 -2.85 31.14 -18.71
N TYR A 1148 -2.89 31.26 -20.03
CA TYR A 1148 -3.37 32.42 -20.79
C TYR A 1148 -4.18 31.98 -22.03
N PRO A 1149 -5.33 31.29 -21.86
CA PRO A 1149 -6.12 30.77 -22.97
C PRO A 1149 -6.67 31.84 -23.93
N GLU A 1150 -6.81 33.07 -23.46
CA GLU A 1150 -7.20 34.24 -24.24
C GLU A 1150 -6.11 34.77 -25.18
N ARG A 1151 -4.86 34.32 -25.02
CA ARG A 1151 -3.73 34.69 -25.88
C ARG A 1151 -3.48 33.61 -26.93
N VAL A 1152 -4.18 33.74 -28.05
CA VAL A 1152 -4.08 32.78 -29.15
C VAL A 1152 -3.07 33.23 -30.18
N TYR A 1153 -2.11 32.35 -30.47
CA TYR A 1153 -1.10 32.54 -31.49
C TYR A 1153 -1.53 31.88 -32.79
N HIS A 1154 -1.64 32.65 -33.86
CA HIS A 1154 -1.83 32.10 -35.21
C HIS A 1154 -0.47 31.88 -35.88
N LEU A 1155 -0.25 30.66 -36.34
CA LEU A 1155 1.04 30.14 -36.76
C LEU A 1155 1.02 29.76 -38.24
N ALA A 1156 2.09 30.08 -38.94
CA ALA A 1156 2.39 29.51 -40.25
C ALA A 1156 3.38 28.38 -40.05
N VAL A 1157 2.91 27.16 -40.29
CA VAL A 1157 3.70 25.93 -40.22
C VAL A 1157 3.94 25.41 -41.63
N THR A 1158 5.21 25.23 -41.98
CA THR A 1158 5.63 24.75 -43.31
C THR A 1158 6.44 23.48 -43.15
N HIS A 1159 6.12 22.49 -43.98
CA HIS A 1159 6.80 21.20 -44.03
C HIS A 1159 7.61 21.15 -45.32
N GLU A 1160 8.93 21.09 -45.21
CA GLU A 1160 9.85 20.89 -46.32
C GLU A 1160 10.67 19.62 -46.02
N ASP A 1161 10.41 18.56 -46.78
CA ASP A 1161 10.94 17.21 -46.55
C ASP A 1161 10.71 16.71 -45.11
N SER A 1162 11.77 16.61 -44.30
CA SER A 1162 11.77 16.17 -42.90
C SER A 1162 11.94 17.33 -41.89
N ARG A 1163 11.84 18.57 -42.36
CA ARG A 1163 11.99 19.79 -41.55
C ARG A 1163 10.65 20.51 -41.39
N VAL A 1164 10.40 20.99 -40.18
CA VAL A 1164 9.25 21.84 -39.87
C VAL A 1164 9.72 23.22 -39.46
N THR A 1165 9.13 24.24 -40.09
CA THR A 1165 9.38 25.65 -39.78
C THR A 1165 8.09 26.30 -39.30
N VAL A 1166 8.15 26.95 -38.14
CA VAL A 1166 7.04 27.65 -37.46
C VAL A 1166 7.37 29.12 -37.31
N ARG A 1167 6.43 30.00 -37.68
CA ARG A 1167 6.48 31.44 -37.38
C ARG A 1167 5.11 31.95 -36.95
N THR A 1168 5.09 32.94 -36.07
CA THR A 1168 3.85 33.65 -35.71
C THR A 1168 3.43 34.56 -36.86
N VAL A 1169 2.19 34.43 -37.33
CA VAL A 1169 1.57 35.26 -38.38
C VAL A 1169 0.97 36.53 -37.77
N HIS A 1170 0.20 36.35 -36.70
CA HIS A 1170 -0.30 37.42 -35.85
C HIS A 1170 -0.73 36.81 -34.50
N GLN A 1171 -0.63 37.62 -33.45
CA GLN A 1171 -1.10 37.28 -32.11
C GLN A 1171 -2.43 38.00 -31.91
N VAL A 1172 -3.47 37.25 -31.53
CA VAL A 1172 -4.75 37.83 -31.13
C VAL A 1172 -4.83 37.69 -29.62
N GLU A 1173 -4.68 38.81 -28.91
CA GLU A 1173 -5.26 38.90 -27.57
C GLU A 1173 -6.76 39.03 -27.80
N THR A 1174 -7.53 37.98 -27.50
CA THR A 1174 -8.98 38.16 -27.40
C THR A 1174 -9.25 38.92 -26.10
N GLY A 1175 -8.98 40.23 -26.12
CA GLY A 1175 -9.26 41.14 -25.03
C GLY A 1175 -10.73 41.55 -25.05
N ARG A 1176 -11.36 41.39 -23.88
CA ARG A 1176 -12.42 42.21 -23.27
C ARG A 1176 -13.28 43.08 -24.18
#